data_AF-A0AAP0EZW3-F1
#
_entry.id   AF-A0AAP0EZW3-F1
#
_cell.length_a   1.000
_cell.length_b   1.000
_cell.length_c   1.000
_cell.angle_alpha   90.00
_cell.angle_beta   90.00
_cell.angle_gamma   90.00
#
_symmetry.space_group_name_H-M   'P 1'
#
loop_
_entity.id
_entity.type
_entity.pdbx_description
1 polymer ?
#
loop_
_entity_poly.entity_id
_entity_poly.type
_entity_poly.pdbx_seq_one_letter_code
_entity_poly.pdbx_strand_id
1 'polypeptide(L)'
;MEIRVPLLLLLLPLLLISWFAPNPTVALYEDQVGLMDWHHKYIGKVKHAVFHTQKAGRKRVVVSTEENVVASLDLRRGDIFWRHVLGKNDVIDEIDIAMGKYVISLSSEGSVLRAWNLPDGQMVWESFLQGSTPSKSFFSAPLNIKVDKDNVVLVFGKGCIHAVSCIDGEVLWKNDLSSESSDIQHVFQPLGSDLIYAVGFITSSKLVIYQINAKNGDLLKQNTVDFPGGFSGDLSLVSTDTLIALDSTQSKFVKISLVNGETSLLSTDIANLIDGFSGMASILPSKLTGMLAIKINSYIVFLRVSDKGRLEVVDKINYPAAVSDSLSFLEGQHAIGLVQHSESKIHLTVKLDSDWNSDIISESIELGHQRGTAEKVFINNYIRTDRSHGFRALIVMEDHSLLLLQQGEIVWSREDGLASIMDTTTSELPVEKAGVSVAKVEHNIFEWLKGHILKLKGTLMLANSDDIVAIQEMRLKSSEKNKMTRDHNGFRKLLIVLTKAGKVHALHTGDGRVVWSLLLPSFRMSSACHRPTALSIYQWQVPHHHAMDENPSVLVVGRCGFSLDSPGILSFVDSYTGKELYSSSLTHSIAQVIPLAFTDSTEQRLHLLIDGDGLAHLYPRTDEAVKIFQPELPNTYWYSIDGEKGIIRGYGLQYSCLPGISDEYCFGAKELWSIVFPSESEKVIATTTRKLNEMALSVIEGVVVSAIHASHCCLARSNCPYKEELEVIHTQAKVLADQDVMYKYISKNLLFVATVAPKAAGEIGSANPDESWLVAYLIDSITGRVLHRVTHPACQGPVHAVFSENWVVYHYFNLRAHRYEMSVIEIYDQSRADNKDVLKLMIGKHNLTSPVSAYSRPEVIVKSQSYFFTHSVKAIAVSLTAKGITSKQLLIGTIGDQVLALDKRYVDPRRSINPTPAEKEEGIIPLTDSLPIIPQSYVTHSLQVEGLRGILSVPAKLESTSLVFAYGVDLFFTRIAPSRTYDSLTEDFSYALLLITIVALVASIFVTWVLSEKKELREKWRTKRFERNAHRSFPLNYSLKSVQKVVSHHSVQLQSLASMCKAKTWLVLLFLLVLEYLALDIPRKQLILCNLLDPEYLFIILRPHAPMFPQESPLRSSDSYSAPHYDATVIINLATVSHMTFMIVSLAA
;
A
#
# COMPACT_ATOMS: atom_id res chain seq x y z
N MET A 1 58.26 -28.75 -38.83
CA MET A 1 57.21 -29.44 -38.06
C MET A 1 57.47 -29.25 -36.56
N GLU A 2 57.72 -28.01 -36.09
CA GLU A 2 58.25 -27.77 -34.72
C GLU A 2 57.66 -26.55 -33.98
N ILE A 3 56.56 -25.94 -34.45
CA ILE A 3 55.97 -24.75 -33.79
C ILE A 3 54.46 -24.94 -33.46
N ARG A 4 53.88 -26.12 -33.69
CA ARG A 4 52.45 -26.38 -33.40
C ARG A 4 52.15 -26.84 -31.97
N VAL A 5 53.16 -27.12 -31.16
CA VAL A 5 53.01 -27.70 -29.82
C VAL A 5 52.76 -26.67 -28.68
N PRO A 6 53.28 -25.42 -28.68
CA PRO A 6 53.16 -24.56 -27.49
C PRO A 6 51.81 -23.84 -27.36
N LEU A 7 51.03 -23.67 -28.44
CA LEU A 7 49.71 -23.01 -28.38
C LEU A 7 48.63 -23.95 -27.83
N LEU A 8 48.72 -25.25 -28.15
CA LEU A 8 47.78 -26.27 -27.67
C LEU A 8 47.99 -26.56 -26.17
N LEU A 9 49.25 -26.54 -25.69
CA LEU A 9 49.58 -26.72 -24.27
C LEU A 9 49.19 -25.54 -23.38
N LEU A 10 49.02 -24.33 -23.96
CA LEU A 10 48.62 -23.13 -23.21
C LEU A 10 47.09 -22.97 -23.09
N LEU A 11 46.32 -23.58 -24.00
CA LEU A 11 44.86 -23.56 -23.98
C LEU A 11 44.25 -24.67 -23.10
N LEU A 12 44.96 -25.79 -22.93
CA LEU A 12 44.53 -26.94 -22.13
C LEU A 12 44.28 -26.63 -20.64
N PRO A 13 45.12 -25.84 -19.92
CA PRO A 13 44.83 -25.47 -18.54
C PRO A 13 43.64 -24.51 -18.42
N LEU A 14 43.44 -23.62 -19.39
CA LEU A 14 42.30 -22.67 -19.42
C LEU A 14 40.95 -23.38 -19.66
N LEU A 15 40.92 -24.44 -20.47
CA LEU A 15 39.76 -25.30 -20.67
C LEU A 15 39.48 -26.23 -19.48
N LEU A 16 40.53 -26.69 -18.77
CA LEU A 16 40.36 -27.49 -17.55
C LEU A 16 39.82 -26.66 -16.38
N ILE A 17 40.20 -25.38 -16.26
CA ILE A 17 39.68 -24.48 -15.21
C ILE A 17 38.19 -24.15 -15.43
N SER A 18 37.68 -24.13 -16.68
CA SER A 18 36.25 -23.91 -16.93
C SER A 18 35.37 -25.13 -16.64
N TRP A 19 35.93 -26.34 -16.59
CA TRP A 19 35.20 -27.56 -16.24
C TRP A 19 35.11 -27.87 -14.74
N PHE A 20 35.95 -27.25 -13.90
CA PHE A 20 35.92 -27.42 -12.44
C PHE A 20 35.20 -26.30 -11.68
N ALA A 21 34.53 -25.37 -12.38
CA ALA A 21 33.64 -24.43 -11.72
C ALA A 21 32.45 -25.21 -11.15
N PRO A 22 32.23 -25.23 -9.82
CA PRO A 22 31.04 -25.87 -9.26
C PRO A 22 29.82 -25.18 -9.83
N ASN A 23 28.85 -25.95 -10.35
CA ASN A 23 27.52 -25.41 -10.67
C ASN A 23 26.96 -24.79 -9.39
N PRO A 24 26.78 -23.46 -9.29
CA PRO A 24 26.08 -22.90 -8.15
C PRO A 24 24.63 -23.41 -8.24
N THR A 25 24.25 -24.22 -7.27
CA THR A 25 22.87 -24.60 -7.03
C THR A 25 22.05 -23.34 -6.83
N VAL A 26 21.01 -23.16 -7.66
CA VAL A 26 20.08 -22.04 -7.60
C VAL A 26 19.22 -22.17 -6.34
N ALA A 27 19.65 -21.51 -5.27
CA ALA A 27 18.77 -21.10 -4.18
C ALA A 27 18.37 -19.63 -4.42
N LEU A 28 17.20 -19.22 -3.93
CA LEU A 28 16.91 -17.81 -3.75
C LEU A 28 17.96 -17.28 -2.76
N TYR A 29 18.76 -16.31 -3.18
CA TYR A 29 19.93 -15.81 -2.48
C TYR A 29 19.56 -15.25 -1.08
N GLU A 30 20.04 -15.89 -0.01
CA GLU A 30 19.89 -15.46 1.39
C GLU A 30 20.41 -14.02 1.60
N ASP A 31 21.34 -13.58 0.76
CA ASP A 31 21.96 -12.25 0.75
C ASP A 31 21.08 -11.12 0.18
N GLN A 32 19.89 -11.42 -0.37
CA GLN A 32 18.96 -10.40 -0.89
C GLN A 32 17.85 -10.00 0.10
N VAL A 33 17.63 -10.77 1.17
CA VAL A 33 16.63 -10.46 2.22
C VAL A 33 17.07 -9.22 3.01
N GLY A 34 16.16 -8.25 3.16
CA GLY A 34 16.41 -6.94 3.75
C GLY A 34 17.11 -5.94 2.81
N LEU A 35 17.39 -6.34 1.55
CA LEU A 35 17.95 -5.43 0.56
C LEU A 35 16.83 -4.74 -0.24
N MET A 36 15.84 -5.47 -0.73
CA MET A 36 14.79 -4.92 -1.60
C MET A 36 13.43 -4.83 -0.90
N ASP A 37 13.33 -5.46 0.26
CA ASP A 37 12.15 -5.58 1.10
C ASP A 37 12.35 -4.95 2.48
N TRP A 38 11.24 -4.55 3.09
CA TRP A 38 11.20 -4.06 4.47
C TRP A 38 9.88 -4.45 5.13
N HIS A 39 9.91 -4.60 6.45
CA HIS A 39 8.78 -4.99 7.29
C HIS A 39 8.70 -4.12 8.53
N HIS A 40 7.60 -3.38 8.67
CA HIS A 40 7.34 -2.54 9.84
C HIS A 40 6.18 -3.09 10.67
N LYS A 41 6.43 -3.18 11.99
CA LYS A 41 5.51 -3.75 12.98
C LYS A 41 4.87 -2.65 13.81
N TYR A 42 3.55 -2.56 13.76
CA TYR A 42 2.75 -1.60 14.53
C TYR A 42 1.75 -2.31 15.45
N ILE A 43 1.09 -1.52 16.31
CA ILE A 43 0.07 -2.05 17.25
C ILE A 43 -1.31 -1.44 17.05
N GLY A 44 -1.42 -0.25 16.44
CA GLY A 44 -2.68 0.48 16.31
C GLY A 44 -2.98 1.42 17.48
N LYS A 45 -4.17 2.03 17.45
CA LYS A 45 -4.60 3.00 18.47
C LYS A 45 -4.78 2.33 19.83
N VAL A 46 -4.08 2.83 20.85
CA VAL A 46 -4.12 2.27 22.21
C VAL A 46 -5.45 2.61 22.91
N LYS A 47 -6.15 1.57 23.37
CA LYS A 47 -7.37 1.67 24.19
C LYS A 47 -7.05 1.77 25.69
N HIS A 48 -6.21 0.85 26.19
CA HIS A 48 -5.79 0.77 27.59
C HIS A 48 -4.28 0.54 27.66
N ALA A 49 -3.64 1.07 28.70
CA ALA A 49 -2.23 0.84 28.98
C ALA A 49 -1.99 0.64 30.48
N VAL A 50 -1.18 -0.36 30.82
CA VAL A 50 -0.84 -0.70 32.20
C VAL A 50 0.67 -0.79 32.33
N PHE A 51 1.22 -0.01 33.27
CA PHE A 51 2.65 0.03 33.50
C PHE A 51 3.09 -1.07 34.45
N HIS A 52 4.21 -1.71 34.12
CA HIS A 52 4.83 -2.68 35.01
C HIS A 52 6.10 -2.11 35.64
N THR A 53 6.09 -1.97 36.97
CA THR A 53 7.19 -1.35 37.73
C THR A 53 7.69 -2.23 38.89
N GLN A 54 8.10 -3.46 38.62
CA GLN A 54 8.86 -4.22 39.62
C GLN A 54 10.28 -3.67 39.79
N LYS A 55 10.77 -3.61 41.05
CA LYS A 55 12.10 -3.07 41.41
C LYS A 55 13.28 -3.78 40.72
N ALA A 56 13.10 -5.04 40.28
CA ALA A 56 14.16 -5.88 39.69
C ALA A 56 13.88 -6.34 38.24
N GLY A 57 12.76 -5.94 37.63
CA GLY A 57 12.33 -6.39 36.30
C GLY A 57 12.68 -5.44 35.15
N ARG A 58 12.55 -5.92 33.90
CA ARG A 58 12.59 -5.03 32.72
C ARG A 58 11.41 -4.06 32.76
N LYS A 59 11.72 -2.77 32.66
CA LYS A 59 10.74 -1.67 32.61
C LYS A 59 9.94 -1.77 31.30
N ARG A 60 8.64 -2.02 31.42
CA ARG A 60 7.76 -2.22 30.26
C ARG A 60 6.38 -1.63 30.50
N VAL A 61 5.67 -1.34 29.42
CA VAL A 61 4.25 -1.00 29.43
C VAL A 61 3.51 -2.04 28.60
N VAL A 62 2.37 -2.50 29.11
CA VAL A 62 1.47 -3.40 28.40
C VAL A 62 0.33 -2.57 27.85
N VAL A 63 0.00 -2.76 26.58
CA VAL A 63 -1.01 -1.98 25.87
C VAL A 63 -1.99 -2.90 25.17
N SER A 64 -3.25 -2.50 25.14
CA SER A 64 -4.28 -3.07 24.26
C SER A 64 -4.73 -2.04 23.25
N THR A 65 -5.06 -2.47 22.03
CA THR A 65 -5.40 -1.56 20.93
C THR A 65 -6.77 -1.82 20.32
N GLU A 66 -7.27 -0.86 19.53
CA GLU A 66 -8.50 -1.01 18.74
C GLU A 66 -8.37 -2.06 17.63
N GLU A 67 -7.15 -2.37 17.20
CA GLU A 67 -6.86 -3.38 16.18
C GLU A 67 -6.71 -4.79 16.79
N ASN A 68 -7.29 -5.01 17.96
CA ASN A 68 -7.26 -6.25 18.75
C ASN A 68 -5.84 -6.77 19.03
N VAL A 69 -4.88 -5.87 19.28
CA VAL A 69 -3.51 -6.23 19.62
C VAL A 69 -3.27 -6.09 21.12
N VAL A 70 -2.69 -7.13 21.74
CA VAL A 70 -2.08 -7.05 23.08
C VAL A 70 -0.57 -7.03 22.89
N ALA A 71 0.11 -5.99 23.40
CA ALA A 71 1.55 -5.85 23.24
C ALA A 71 2.25 -5.42 24.51
N SER A 72 3.52 -5.82 24.66
CA SER A 72 4.43 -5.29 25.66
C SER A 72 5.53 -4.47 25.00
N LEU A 73 5.63 -3.20 25.40
CA LEU A 73 6.58 -2.23 24.86
C LEU A 73 7.69 -1.91 25.87
N ASP A 74 8.91 -1.68 25.36
CA ASP A 74 10.02 -1.16 26.16
C ASP A 74 9.79 0.31 26.51
N LEU A 75 9.93 0.64 27.80
CA LEU A 75 9.80 2.01 28.26
C LEU A 75 10.96 2.91 27.81
N ARG A 76 12.12 2.34 27.42
CA ARG A 76 13.27 3.15 26.98
C ARG A 76 13.25 3.46 25.49
N ARG A 77 12.99 2.46 24.65
CA ARG A 77 13.06 2.59 23.18
C ARG A 77 11.70 2.65 22.49
N GLY A 78 10.65 2.16 23.14
CA GLY A 78 9.36 1.95 22.48
C GLY A 78 9.35 0.72 21.57
N ASP A 79 10.35 -0.15 21.65
CA ASP A 79 10.42 -1.39 20.89
C ASP A 79 9.41 -2.41 21.43
N ILE A 80 8.91 -3.29 20.55
CA ILE A 80 7.97 -4.36 20.91
C ILE A 80 8.76 -5.55 21.44
N PHE A 81 8.52 -5.97 22.69
CA PHE A 81 9.09 -7.21 23.22
C PHE A 81 8.36 -8.43 22.67
N TRP A 82 7.04 -8.39 22.77
CA TRP A 82 6.12 -9.38 22.22
C TRP A 82 4.78 -8.69 21.96
N ARG A 83 4.03 -9.25 21.02
CA ARG A 83 2.66 -8.83 20.73
C ARG A 83 1.86 -10.03 20.22
N HIS A 84 0.56 -9.97 20.42
CA HIS A 84 -0.41 -10.91 19.88
C HIS A 84 -1.51 -10.14 19.19
N VAL A 85 -1.75 -10.44 17.92
CA VAL A 85 -2.87 -9.90 17.15
C VAL A 85 -3.99 -10.92 17.23
N LEU A 86 -5.08 -10.56 17.90
CA LEU A 86 -6.24 -11.44 18.08
C LEU A 86 -7.16 -11.34 16.86
N GLY A 87 -8.09 -12.30 16.75
CA GLY A 87 -9.05 -12.35 15.64
C GLY A 87 -9.96 -11.11 15.57
N LYS A 88 -10.56 -10.86 14.41
CA LYS A 88 -11.47 -9.71 14.22
C LYS A 88 -12.68 -9.73 15.16
N ASN A 89 -13.18 -10.92 15.49
CA ASN A 89 -14.32 -11.11 16.41
C ASN A 89 -13.90 -11.08 17.90
N ASP A 90 -12.60 -11.02 18.17
CA ASP A 90 -12.00 -11.12 19.50
C ASP A 90 -11.63 -9.72 20.01
N VAL A 91 -12.65 -8.86 20.13
CA VAL A 91 -12.47 -7.46 20.52
C VAL A 91 -12.03 -7.40 21.98
N ILE A 92 -10.92 -6.71 22.23
CA ILE A 92 -10.39 -6.52 23.59
C ILE A 92 -11.19 -5.42 24.29
N ASP A 93 -11.69 -5.75 25.48
CA ASP A 93 -12.50 -4.88 26.32
C ASP A 93 -11.65 -4.21 27.42
N GLU A 94 -10.86 -5.00 28.16
CA GLU A 94 -10.03 -4.50 29.27
C GLU A 94 -8.76 -5.34 29.44
N ILE A 95 -7.70 -4.75 29.99
CA ILE A 95 -6.44 -5.43 30.35
C ILE A 95 -5.94 -4.95 31.71
N ASP A 96 -5.26 -5.83 32.44
CA ASP A 96 -4.62 -5.53 33.73
C ASP A 96 -3.48 -6.52 34.03
N ILE A 97 -2.67 -6.23 35.05
CA ILE A 97 -1.57 -7.08 35.50
C ILE A 97 -1.91 -7.71 36.86
N ALA A 98 -2.11 -9.02 36.87
CA ALA A 98 -2.31 -9.78 38.11
C ALA A 98 -0.99 -10.32 38.68
N MET A 99 -0.89 -10.28 40.01
CA MET A 99 0.23 -10.83 40.79
C MET A 99 1.62 -10.27 40.39
N GLY A 100 1.65 -9.19 39.60
CA GLY A 100 2.87 -8.68 38.98
C GLY A 100 3.55 -9.64 37.99
N LYS A 101 2.91 -10.73 37.57
CA LYS A 101 3.51 -11.76 36.71
C LYS A 101 2.71 -12.02 35.44
N TYR A 102 1.39 -11.95 35.52
CA TYR A 102 0.50 -12.30 34.41
C TYR A 102 -0.21 -11.06 33.91
N VAL A 103 -0.28 -10.91 32.60
CA VAL A 103 -1.19 -9.96 31.95
C VAL A 103 -2.51 -10.68 31.75
N ILE A 104 -3.60 -10.11 32.24
CA ILE A 104 -4.95 -10.62 32.01
C ILE A 104 -5.60 -9.76 30.93
N SER A 105 -6.19 -10.41 29.93
CA SER A 105 -7.00 -9.74 28.92
C SER A 105 -8.41 -10.30 28.91
N LEU A 106 -9.40 -9.41 28.88
CA LEU A 106 -10.81 -9.73 28.71
C LEU A 106 -11.25 -9.34 27.31
N SER A 107 -11.93 -10.25 26.60
CA SER A 107 -12.36 -10.01 25.23
C SER A 107 -13.72 -10.62 24.88
N SER A 108 -14.22 -10.23 23.70
CA SER A 108 -15.51 -10.65 23.13
C SER A 108 -16.68 -10.40 24.10
N GLU A 109 -16.83 -9.15 24.56
CA GLU A 109 -17.89 -8.72 25.49
C GLU A 109 -17.87 -9.53 26.80
N GLY A 110 -16.67 -9.81 27.28
CA GLY A 110 -16.44 -10.54 28.53
C GLY A 110 -16.67 -12.05 28.45
N SER A 111 -16.57 -12.65 27.26
CA SER A 111 -16.74 -14.09 27.08
C SER A 111 -15.44 -14.89 27.06
N VAL A 112 -14.31 -14.25 26.79
CA VAL A 112 -13.02 -14.92 26.79
C VAL A 112 -12.08 -14.19 27.75
N LEU A 113 -11.50 -14.93 28.67
CA LEU A 113 -10.49 -14.46 29.61
C LEU A 113 -9.17 -15.20 29.36
N ARG A 114 -8.08 -14.46 29.24
CA ARG A 114 -6.75 -15.05 29.00
C ARG A 114 -5.72 -14.50 29.95
N ALA A 115 -4.79 -15.35 30.35
CA ALA A 115 -3.57 -14.94 31.03
C ALA A 115 -2.34 -15.14 30.16
N TRP A 116 -1.52 -14.09 30.05
CA TRP A 116 -0.26 -14.08 29.32
C TRP A 116 0.90 -13.94 30.30
N ASN A 117 1.94 -14.71 30.10
CA ASN A 117 3.18 -14.58 30.85
C ASN A 117 3.87 -13.26 30.47
N LEU A 118 4.09 -12.37 31.44
CA LEU A 118 4.59 -11.02 31.17
C LEU A 118 5.97 -10.96 30.48
N PRO A 119 6.98 -11.80 30.82
CA PRO A 119 8.30 -11.77 30.20
C PRO A 119 8.29 -12.10 28.71
N ASP A 120 7.67 -13.23 28.34
CA ASP A 120 7.79 -13.86 27.02
C ASP A 120 6.51 -13.77 26.17
N GLY A 121 5.41 -13.31 26.77
CA GLY A 121 4.11 -13.20 26.10
C GLY A 121 3.39 -14.54 25.90
N GLN A 122 3.91 -15.67 26.39
CA GLN A 122 3.25 -16.97 26.21
C GLN A 122 1.90 -17.00 26.92
N MET A 123 0.86 -17.53 26.26
CA MET A 123 -0.43 -17.77 26.89
C MET A 123 -0.28 -18.89 27.93
N VAL A 124 -0.73 -18.63 29.15
CA VAL A 124 -0.67 -19.58 30.28
C VAL A 124 -1.95 -20.41 30.31
N TRP A 125 -3.09 -19.74 30.22
CA TRP A 125 -4.41 -20.36 30.18
C TRP A 125 -5.42 -19.44 29.46
N GLU A 126 -6.50 -20.05 28.98
CA GLU A 126 -7.65 -19.40 28.35
C GLU A 126 -8.93 -20.01 28.94
N SER A 127 -9.88 -19.16 29.32
CA SER A 127 -11.13 -19.56 29.95
C SER A 127 -12.31 -18.94 29.20
N PHE A 128 -13.28 -19.79 28.86
CA PHE A 128 -14.50 -19.37 28.17
C PHE A 128 -15.63 -19.16 29.19
N LEU A 129 -16.06 -17.91 29.31
CA LEU A 129 -17.13 -17.50 30.21
C LEU A 129 -18.47 -17.58 29.48
N GLN A 130 -19.36 -18.44 30.00
CA GLN A 130 -20.70 -18.62 29.45
C GLN A 130 -21.67 -17.63 30.08
N GLY A 131 -22.48 -16.96 29.25
CA GLY A 131 -23.59 -16.13 29.73
C GLY A 131 -24.68 -15.98 28.69
N SER A 132 -25.78 -15.35 29.11
CA SER A 132 -27.09 -15.41 28.45
C SER A 132 -27.47 -14.12 27.70
N THR A 133 -26.92 -12.97 28.10
CA THR A 133 -27.29 -11.65 27.54
C THR A 133 -26.05 -10.79 27.29
N PRO A 134 -25.90 -10.10 26.15
CA PRO A 134 -24.78 -9.17 25.95
C PRO A 134 -24.84 -8.05 26.99
N SER A 135 -23.71 -7.76 27.64
CA SER A 135 -23.59 -6.74 28.69
C SER A 135 -22.24 -6.03 28.59
N LYS A 136 -22.11 -4.84 29.17
CA LYS A 136 -20.78 -4.24 29.40
C LYS A 136 -19.91 -5.25 30.16
N SER A 137 -18.65 -5.36 29.75
CA SER A 137 -17.68 -6.25 30.37
C SER A 137 -16.64 -5.43 31.12
N PHE A 138 -16.29 -5.89 32.31
CA PHE A 138 -15.22 -5.32 33.10
C PHE A 138 -14.69 -6.40 34.03
N PHE A 139 -13.43 -6.27 34.43
CA PHE A 139 -12.89 -7.13 35.45
C PHE A 139 -12.16 -6.35 36.53
N SER A 140 -12.10 -6.96 37.70
CA SER A 140 -11.34 -6.45 38.83
C SER A 140 -10.51 -7.60 39.40
N ALA A 141 -9.22 -7.35 39.61
CA ALA A 141 -8.31 -8.27 40.29
C ALA A 141 -8.12 -7.80 41.74
N PRO A 142 -8.99 -8.20 42.69
CA PRO A 142 -8.87 -7.78 44.07
C PRO A 142 -7.60 -8.35 44.71
N LEU A 143 -6.77 -7.48 45.31
CA LEU A 143 -5.49 -7.87 45.92
C LEU A 143 -5.61 -8.77 47.16
N ASN A 144 -6.77 -8.80 47.83
CA ASN A 144 -6.92 -9.38 49.17
C ASN A 144 -7.88 -10.58 49.28
N ILE A 145 -8.52 -11.02 48.20
CA ILE A 145 -9.39 -12.22 48.25
C ILE A 145 -8.58 -13.44 47.86
N LYS A 146 -8.53 -14.41 48.77
CA LYS A 146 -8.11 -15.77 48.48
C LYS A 146 -9.30 -16.71 48.64
N VAL A 147 -9.71 -17.35 47.56
CA VAL A 147 -10.64 -18.49 47.59
C VAL A 147 -9.77 -19.74 47.45
N ASP A 148 -9.85 -20.64 48.43
CA ASP A 148 -9.05 -21.86 48.47
C ASP A 148 -7.52 -21.71 48.29
N LYS A 149 -6.98 -20.56 48.74
CA LYS A 149 -5.56 -20.11 48.67
C LYS A 149 -5.13 -19.48 47.33
N ASP A 150 -6.01 -19.46 46.34
CA ASP A 150 -5.76 -18.84 45.03
C ASP A 150 -6.23 -17.39 45.01
N ASN A 151 -5.46 -16.55 44.33
CA ASN A 151 -5.90 -15.18 44.03
C ASN A 151 -6.98 -15.25 42.94
N VAL A 152 -8.05 -14.47 43.12
CA VAL A 152 -9.23 -14.52 42.25
C VAL A 152 -9.32 -13.27 41.39
N VAL A 153 -9.76 -13.46 40.14
CA VAL A 153 -10.19 -12.41 39.22
C VAL A 153 -11.71 -12.42 39.17
N LEU A 154 -12.32 -11.27 39.43
CA LEU A 154 -13.77 -11.10 39.26
C LEU A 154 -14.03 -10.54 37.88
N VAL A 155 -14.78 -11.28 37.07
CA VAL A 155 -15.15 -10.88 35.72
C VAL A 155 -16.66 -10.77 35.63
N PHE A 156 -17.14 -9.62 35.19
CA PHE A 156 -18.53 -9.48 34.77
C PHE A 156 -18.59 -9.49 33.26
N GLY A 157 -19.45 -10.36 32.73
CA GLY A 157 -19.62 -10.52 31.30
C GLY A 157 -20.85 -11.36 31.02
N LYS A 158 -21.54 -11.02 29.93
CA LYS A 158 -22.75 -11.70 29.47
C LYS A 158 -23.87 -11.86 30.53
N GLY A 159 -24.03 -10.87 31.41
CA GLY A 159 -25.04 -10.87 32.48
C GLY A 159 -24.70 -11.69 33.73
N CYS A 160 -23.52 -12.31 33.81
CA CYS A 160 -23.09 -13.12 34.94
C CYS A 160 -21.78 -12.58 35.56
N ILE A 161 -21.62 -12.75 36.88
CA ILE A 161 -20.34 -12.55 37.57
C ILE A 161 -19.64 -13.89 37.72
N HIS A 162 -18.39 -13.96 37.29
CA HIS A 162 -17.52 -15.12 37.38
C HIS A 162 -16.34 -14.80 38.29
N ALA A 163 -16.06 -15.69 39.23
CA ALA A 163 -14.79 -15.72 39.95
C ALA A 163 -13.87 -16.75 39.31
N VAL A 164 -12.71 -16.31 38.85
CA VAL A 164 -11.75 -17.14 38.12
C VAL A 164 -10.42 -17.18 38.87
N SER A 165 -9.79 -18.35 39.00
CA SER A 165 -8.45 -18.48 39.57
C SER A 165 -7.42 -17.79 38.67
N CYS A 166 -6.56 -16.94 39.24
CA CYS A 166 -5.47 -16.28 38.51
C CYS A 166 -4.41 -17.27 37.98
N ILE A 167 -4.30 -18.46 38.56
CA ILE A 167 -3.19 -19.39 38.29
C ILE A 167 -3.56 -20.34 37.16
N ASP A 168 -4.72 -20.99 37.26
CA ASP A 168 -5.14 -22.06 36.34
C ASP A 168 -6.30 -21.64 35.41
N GLY A 169 -6.93 -20.49 35.65
CA GLY A 169 -8.06 -20.03 34.85
C GLY A 169 -9.38 -20.76 35.15
N GLU A 170 -9.44 -21.62 36.16
CA GLU A 170 -10.67 -22.32 36.51
C GLU A 170 -11.71 -21.36 37.11
N VAL A 171 -12.97 -21.54 36.70
CA VAL A 171 -14.10 -20.80 37.27
C VAL A 171 -14.45 -21.42 38.62
N LEU A 172 -14.15 -20.68 39.70
CA LEU A 172 -14.38 -21.12 41.08
C LEU A 172 -15.86 -21.07 41.44
N TRP A 173 -16.53 -20.00 41.04
CA TRP A 173 -17.98 -19.86 41.17
C TRP A 173 -18.52 -18.91 40.10
N LYS A 174 -19.82 -19.07 39.81
CA LYS A 174 -20.59 -18.24 38.89
C LYS A 174 -21.88 -17.83 39.55
N ASN A 175 -22.22 -16.55 39.49
CA ASN A 175 -23.53 -16.06 39.90
C ASN A 175 -24.22 -15.38 38.70
N ASP A 176 -25.44 -15.81 38.42
CA ASP A 176 -26.26 -15.27 37.34
C ASP A 176 -27.15 -14.15 37.88
N LEU A 177 -26.98 -12.94 37.34
CA LEU A 177 -27.74 -11.76 37.75
C LEU A 177 -28.87 -11.46 36.76
N SER A 178 -29.17 -12.40 35.85
CA SER A 178 -30.10 -12.23 34.74
C SER A 178 -31.60 -12.24 35.11
N SER A 179 -31.98 -12.12 36.38
CA SER A 179 -33.37 -12.40 36.77
C SER A 179 -34.40 -11.35 36.30
N GLU A 180 -34.01 -10.13 35.88
CA GLU A 180 -34.98 -9.12 35.37
C GLU A 180 -34.35 -8.08 34.41
N SER A 181 -33.81 -8.46 33.23
CA SER A 181 -33.34 -7.48 32.22
C SER A 181 -32.48 -6.32 32.79
N SER A 182 -31.71 -6.58 33.85
CA SER A 182 -30.99 -5.56 34.60
C SER A 182 -29.64 -5.31 33.95
N ASP A 183 -29.39 -4.10 33.49
CA ASP A 183 -28.13 -3.70 32.87
C ASP A 183 -27.15 -3.24 33.96
N ILE A 184 -26.15 -4.08 34.26
CA ILE A 184 -25.16 -3.83 35.31
C ILE A 184 -24.07 -2.91 34.75
N GLN A 185 -23.85 -1.79 35.43
CA GLN A 185 -22.91 -0.76 35.00
C GLN A 185 -21.55 -0.88 35.69
N HIS A 186 -21.52 -1.29 36.95
CA HIS A 186 -20.29 -1.37 37.73
C HIS A 186 -20.35 -2.51 38.76
N VAL A 187 -19.20 -3.19 38.92
CA VAL A 187 -18.94 -4.08 40.05
C VAL A 187 -17.70 -3.58 40.77
N PHE A 188 -17.79 -3.44 42.08
CA PHE A 188 -16.66 -3.03 42.90
C PHE A 188 -16.70 -3.75 44.26
N GLN A 189 -15.54 -3.75 44.91
CA GLN A 189 -15.36 -4.30 46.23
C GLN A 189 -14.77 -3.24 47.15
N PRO A 190 -15.43 -2.90 48.27
CA PRO A 190 -14.85 -2.04 49.29
C PRO A 190 -13.61 -2.68 49.93
N LEU A 191 -12.56 -1.89 50.12
CA LEU A 191 -11.28 -2.31 50.70
C LEU A 191 -11.50 -2.98 52.07
N GLY A 192 -11.07 -4.24 52.20
CA GLY A 192 -11.13 -5.00 53.45
C GLY A 192 -12.46 -5.69 53.76
N SER A 193 -13.46 -5.62 52.86
CA SER A 193 -14.72 -6.34 53.00
C SER A 193 -14.77 -7.62 52.16
N ASP A 194 -15.43 -8.66 52.67
CA ASP A 194 -15.69 -9.92 51.94
C ASP A 194 -16.92 -9.81 51.00
N LEU A 195 -17.37 -8.58 50.69
CA LEU A 195 -18.61 -8.30 49.98
C LEU A 195 -18.33 -7.64 48.63
N ILE A 196 -18.97 -8.14 47.59
CA ILE A 196 -18.98 -7.56 46.24
C ILE A 196 -20.31 -6.84 46.05
N TYR A 197 -20.27 -5.60 45.56
CA TYR A 197 -21.45 -4.87 45.15
C TYR A 197 -21.51 -4.79 43.63
N ALA A 198 -22.64 -5.23 43.06
CA ALA A 198 -22.95 -5.06 41.65
C ALA A 198 -24.11 -4.08 41.51
N VAL A 199 -23.90 -3.01 40.76
CA VAL A 199 -24.88 -1.92 40.60
C VAL A 199 -25.34 -1.88 39.15
N GLY A 200 -26.66 -1.94 38.95
CA GLY A 200 -27.29 -1.93 37.64
C GLY A 200 -28.62 -1.20 37.61
N PHE A 201 -29.20 -1.09 36.42
CA PHE A 201 -30.48 -0.42 36.20
C PHE A 201 -31.47 -1.32 35.46
N ILE A 202 -32.73 -1.32 35.89
CA ILE A 202 -33.85 -1.95 35.18
C ILE A 202 -34.57 -0.84 34.40
N THR A 203 -34.67 -1.02 33.08
CA THR A 203 -35.43 -0.12 32.18
C THR A 203 -35.10 1.37 32.38
N SER A 204 -33.84 1.69 32.69
CA SER A 204 -33.30 3.02 33.04
C SER A 204 -33.97 3.76 34.22
N SER A 205 -35.05 3.23 34.82
CA SER A 205 -35.89 3.93 35.80
C SER A 205 -35.76 3.39 37.22
N LYS A 206 -35.29 2.16 37.38
CA LYS A 206 -35.06 1.54 38.70
C LYS A 206 -33.59 1.17 38.85
N LEU A 207 -32.99 1.62 39.95
CA LEU A 207 -31.65 1.22 40.37
C LEU A 207 -31.74 -0.12 41.12
N VAL A 208 -30.86 -1.07 40.78
CA VAL A 208 -30.72 -2.36 41.45
C VAL A 208 -29.31 -2.51 41.97
N ILE A 209 -29.19 -2.91 43.23
CA ILE A 209 -27.92 -3.15 43.89
C ILE A 209 -27.93 -4.58 44.43
N TYR A 210 -27.02 -5.41 43.94
CA TYR A 210 -26.80 -6.76 44.42
C TYR A 210 -25.60 -6.78 45.37
N GLN A 211 -25.78 -7.40 46.53
CA GLN A 211 -24.73 -7.65 47.50
C GLN A 211 -24.40 -9.14 47.48
N ILE A 212 -23.17 -9.48 47.10
CA ILE A 212 -22.72 -10.84 46.84
C ILE A 212 -21.54 -11.16 47.75
N ASN A 213 -21.50 -12.38 48.27
CA ASN A 213 -20.35 -12.85 49.04
C ASN A 213 -19.19 -13.21 48.11
N ALA A 214 -18.01 -12.61 48.34
CA ALA A 214 -16.86 -12.79 47.47
C ALA A 214 -16.26 -14.20 47.47
N LYS A 215 -16.46 -14.99 48.54
CA LYS A 215 -15.83 -16.31 48.70
C LYS A 215 -16.58 -17.43 48.01
N ASN A 216 -17.91 -17.44 48.14
CA ASN A 216 -18.76 -18.51 47.61
C ASN A 216 -19.67 -18.03 46.46
N GLY A 217 -19.73 -16.73 46.20
CA GLY A 217 -20.56 -16.16 45.14
C GLY A 217 -22.04 -16.06 45.49
N ASP A 218 -22.46 -16.33 46.72
CA ASP A 218 -23.87 -16.32 47.09
C ASP A 218 -24.44 -14.89 47.11
N LEU A 219 -25.64 -14.71 46.55
CA LEU A 219 -26.39 -13.46 46.63
C LEU A 219 -26.96 -13.29 48.05
N LEU A 220 -26.47 -12.29 48.79
CA LEU A 220 -26.88 -12.03 50.17
C LEU A 220 -28.09 -11.10 50.26
N LYS A 221 -28.12 -10.04 49.45
CA LYS A 221 -29.16 -9.00 49.48
C LYS A 221 -29.35 -8.37 48.10
N GLN A 222 -30.59 -8.07 47.74
CA GLN A 222 -30.95 -7.31 46.54
C GLN A 222 -31.82 -6.13 46.97
N ASN A 223 -31.37 -4.91 46.64
CA ASN A 223 -32.12 -3.68 46.86
C ASN A 223 -32.53 -3.09 45.52
N THR A 224 -33.80 -2.70 45.39
CA THR A 224 -34.32 -1.97 44.23
C THR A 224 -34.89 -0.64 44.69
N VAL A 225 -34.46 0.45 44.05
CA VAL A 225 -34.88 1.82 44.39
C VAL A 225 -35.25 2.55 43.09
N ASP A 226 -36.32 3.34 43.12
CA ASP A 226 -36.69 4.16 41.96
C ASP A 226 -35.64 5.27 41.75
N PHE A 227 -35.12 5.36 40.52
CA PHE A 227 -34.09 6.32 40.15
C PHE A 227 -34.73 7.61 39.60
N PRO A 228 -34.44 8.79 40.18
CA PRO A 228 -35.06 10.02 39.76
C PRO A 228 -34.60 10.44 38.36
N GLY A 229 -35.54 10.71 37.46
CA GLY A 229 -35.28 11.27 36.11
C GLY A 229 -34.85 10.26 35.05
N GLY A 230 -34.54 9.02 35.43
CA GLY A 230 -34.04 7.99 34.52
C GLY A 230 -32.53 8.08 34.29
N PHE A 231 -31.88 6.97 33.93
CA PHE A 231 -30.43 6.86 33.80
C PHE A 231 -29.95 7.23 32.40
N SER A 232 -28.91 8.07 32.30
CA SER A 232 -28.35 8.50 31.01
C SER A 232 -27.33 7.54 30.37
N GLY A 233 -26.83 6.54 31.11
CA GLY A 233 -25.76 5.65 30.66
C GLY A 233 -24.40 5.82 31.35
N ASP A 234 -24.20 6.96 32.03
CA ASP A 234 -22.92 7.33 32.67
C ASP A 234 -22.99 7.20 34.20
N LEU A 235 -22.15 6.32 34.76
CA LEU A 235 -21.99 6.08 36.19
C LEU A 235 -20.49 6.10 36.52
N SER A 236 -20.10 6.74 37.62
CA SER A 236 -18.71 6.71 38.10
C SER A 236 -18.64 6.42 39.61
N LEU A 237 -17.66 5.61 40.01
CA LEU A 237 -17.35 5.27 41.39
C LEU A 237 -16.32 6.28 41.92
N VAL A 238 -16.74 7.13 42.86
CA VAL A 238 -15.88 8.19 43.41
C VAL A 238 -15.23 7.77 44.72
N SER A 239 -15.94 7.00 45.55
CA SER A 239 -15.44 6.45 46.81
C SER A 239 -15.94 5.01 46.96
N THR A 240 -15.41 4.25 47.92
CA THR A 240 -15.82 2.86 48.17
C THR A 240 -17.33 2.70 48.36
N ASP A 241 -18.00 3.76 48.84
CA ASP A 241 -19.39 3.71 49.28
C ASP A 241 -20.27 4.74 48.53
N THR A 242 -19.73 5.46 47.54
CA THR A 242 -20.45 6.53 46.83
C THR A 242 -20.24 6.45 45.33
N LEU A 243 -21.36 6.35 44.60
CA LEU A 243 -21.41 6.45 43.15
C LEU A 243 -22.15 7.71 42.73
N ILE A 244 -21.82 8.23 41.56
CA ILE A 244 -22.51 9.37 40.96
C ILE A 244 -22.96 8.98 39.56
N ALA A 245 -24.25 9.20 39.30
CA ALA A 245 -24.88 8.99 38.01
C ALA A 245 -25.45 10.30 37.47
N LEU A 246 -25.67 10.35 36.16
CA LEU A 246 -26.43 11.41 35.50
C LEU A 246 -27.87 10.97 35.23
N ASP A 247 -28.79 11.93 35.39
CA ASP A 247 -30.18 11.85 34.91
C ASP A 247 -30.20 11.76 33.37
N SER A 248 -31.22 11.14 32.78
CA SER A 248 -31.50 11.03 31.34
C SER A 248 -31.47 12.38 30.61
N THR A 249 -31.85 13.47 31.28
CA THR A 249 -31.76 14.84 30.74
C THR A 249 -30.34 15.44 30.81
N GLN A 250 -29.39 14.72 31.41
CA GLN A 250 -27.98 15.10 31.61
C GLN A 250 -27.80 16.47 32.30
N SER A 251 -28.79 16.85 33.12
CA SER A 251 -28.85 18.16 33.81
C SER A 251 -28.80 18.06 35.33
N LYS A 252 -28.88 16.84 35.89
CA LYS A 252 -28.85 16.57 37.33
C LYS A 252 -27.86 15.45 37.66
N PHE A 253 -27.13 15.62 38.76
CA PHE A 253 -26.34 14.57 39.39
C PHE A 253 -27.18 13.82 40.41
N VAL A 254 -27.18 12.50 40.32
CA VAL A 254 -27.79 11.63 41.32
C VAL A 254 -26.66 10.91 42.06
N LYS A 255 -26.47 11.28 43.32
CA LYS A 255 -25.56 10.61 44.24
C LYS A 255 -26.23 9.36 44.79
N ILE A 256 -25.56 8.23 44.70
CA ILE A 256 -25.96 6.95 45.28
C ILE A 256 -24.98 6.65 46.42
N SER A 257 -25.46 6.69 47.67
CA SER A 257 -24.65 6.32 48.84
C SER A 257 -25.03 4.91 49.30
N LEU A 258 -24.03 4.04 49.48
CA LEU A 258 -24.16 2.70 50.00
C LEU A 258 -23.53 2.63 51.40
N VAL A 259 -24.29 2.93 52.44
CA VAL A 259 -23.80 2.84 53.84
C VAL A 259 -24.52 1.69 54.53
N ASN A 260 -23.79 0.69 55.04
CA ASN A 260 -24.33 -0.47 55.75
C ASN A 260 -25.47 -1.23 55.02
N GLY A 261 -25.47 -1.23 53.69
CA GLY A 261 -26.49 -1.91 52.88
C GLY A 261 -27.84 -1.19 52.81
N GLU A 262 -27.91 0.07 53.26
CA GLU A 262 -28.98 1.02 52.97
C GLU A 262 -28.54 2.00 51.87
N THR A 263 -29.45 2.26 50.93
CA THR A 263 -29.18 3.00 49.71
C THR A 263 -29.94 4.33 49.74
N SER A 264 -29.22 5.45 49.83
CA SER A 264 -29.82 6.78 49.77
C SER A 264 -29.49 7.48 48.45
N LEU A 265 -30.51 8.03 47.79
CA LEU A 265 -30.39 8.79 46.55
C LEU A 265 -30.54 10.29 46.84
N LEU A 266 -29.59 11.10 46.38
CA LEU A 266 -29.67 12.56 46.48
C LEU A 266 -29.42 13.20 45.11
N SER A 267 -30.43 13.92 44.61
CA SER A 267 -30.37 14.64 43.33
C SER A 267 -29.90 16.07 43.54
N THR A 268 -28.95 16.54 42.71
CA THR A 268 -28.45 17.92 42.70
C THR A 268 -28.47 18.46 41.27
N ASP A 269 -29.06 19.64 41.05
CA ASP A 269 -29.08 20.28 39.73
C ASP A 269 -27.69 20.84 39.37
N ILE A 270 -27.21 20.56 38.16
CA ILE A 270 -25.89 21.01 37.68
C ILE A 270 -25.82 22.53 37.57
N ALA A 271 -26.92 23.17 37.17
CA ALA A 271 -27.02 24.63 37.05
C ALA A 271 -26.79 25.37 38.37
N ASN A 272 -27.08 24.74 39.51
CA ASN A 272 -26.83 25.33 40.83
C ASN A 272 -25.37 25.19 41.29
N LEU A 273 -24.61 24.30 40.65
CA LEU A 273 -23.22 24.00 41.00
C LEU A 273 -22.23 24.75 40.10
N ILE A 274 -22.59 24.93 38.83
CA ILE A 274 -21.72 25.50 37.81
C ILE A 274 -22.41 26.71 37.18
N ASP A 275 -21.95 27.90 37.55
CA ASP A 275 -22.39 29.15 36.94
C ASP A 275 -22.14 29.13 35.42
N GLY A 276 -23.18 29.42 34.64
CA GLY A 276 -23.13 29.48 33.17
C GLY A 276 -23.34 28.14 32.45
N PHE A 277 -23.85 27.11 33.13
CA PHE A 277 -24.21 25.84 32.49
C PHE A 277 -25.26 26.03 31.38
N SER A 278 -24.93 25.60 30.17
CA SER A 278 -25.84 25.55 29.02
C SER A 278 -25.41 24.38 28.14
N GLY A 279 -26.16 23.28 28.10
CA GLY A 279 -25.85 22.12 27.27
C GLY A 279 -26.01 20.78 27.98
N MET A 280 -25.37 19.75 27.44
CA MET A 280 -25.37 18.36 27.92
C MET A 280 -24.06 18.06 28.66
N ALA A 281 -24.15 17.46 29.85
CA ALA A 281 -22.99 17.02 30.62
C ALA A 281 -22.71 15.53 30.35
N SER A 282 -21.43 15.16 30.25
CA SER A 282 -20.99 13.76 30.17
C SER A 282 -19.91 13.50 31.22
N ILE A 283 -19.98 12.36 31.91
CA ILE A 283 -18.95 11.97 32.87
C ILE A 283 -17.76 11.40 32.09
N LEU A 284 -16.55 11.85 32.39
CA LEU A 284 -15.35 11.27 31.78
C LEU A 284 -15.10 9.87 32.36
N PRO A 285 -14.72 8.88 31.53
CA PRO A 285 -14.53 7.49 31.97
C PRO A 285 -13.21 7.26 32.74
N SER A 286 -12.72 8.25 33.47
CA SER A 286 -11.49 8.16 34.27
C SER A 286 -11.79 7.68 35.69
N LYS A 287 -11.04 6.70 36.20
CA LYS A 287 -11.15 6.16 37.56
C LYS A 287 -10.45 7.09 38.56
N LEU A 288 -11.14 8.15 38.99
CA LEU A 288 -10.66 9.11 39.98
C LEU A 288 -11.16 8.76 41.38
N THR A 289 -10.26 8.71 42.36
CA THR A 289 -10.60 8.59 43.77
C THR A 289 -11.01 9.96 44.33
N GLY A 290 -12.10 10.06 45.08
CA GLY A 290 -12.54 11.29 45.77
C GLY A 290 -13.02 12.44 44.87
N MET A 291 -12.80 12.36 43.56
CA MET A 291 -13.12 13.38 42.57
C MET A 291 -13.88 12.83 41.37
N LEU A 292 -14.59 13.70 40.66
CA LEU A 292 -15.34 13.42 39.45
C LEU A 292 -14.96 14.45 38.38
N ALA A 293 -14.63 14.00 37.18
CA ALA A 293 -14.37 14.88 36.04
C ALA A 293 -15.54 14.83 35.06
N ILE A 294 -16.09 15.99 34.72
CA ILE A 294 -17.24 16.12 33.83
C ILE A 294 -16.87 17.00 32.65
N LYS A 295 -17.24 16.57 31.45
CA LYS A 295 -17.11 17.36 30.23
C LYS A 295 -18.42 18.11 29.96
N ILE A 296 -18.31 19.42 29.80
CA ILE A 296 -19.41 20.32 29.49
C ILE A 296 -18.96 21.21 28.32
N ASN A 297 -19.50 20.98 27.13
CA ASN A 297 -19.13 21.69 25.90
C ASN A 297 -17.60 21.81 25.69
N SER A 298 -17.04 22.98 25.99
CA SER A 298 -15.66 23.39 25.77
C SER A 298 -14.79 23.42 27.04
N TYR A 299 -15.25 22.89 28.16
CA TYR A 299 -14.46 22.79 29.38
C TYR A 299 -14.72 21.48 30.14
N ILE A 300 -13.73 21.10 30.95
CA ILE A 300 -13.78 19.98 31.89
C ILE A 300 -13.83 20.58 33.29
N VAL A 301 -14.82 20.15 34.08
CA VAL A 301 -14.97 20.56 35.49
C VAL A 301 -14.60 19.40 36.38
N PHE A 302 -13.74 19.67 37.36
CA PHE A 302 -13.42 18.73 38.42
C PHE A 302 -14.29 19.03 39.64
N LEU A 303 -15.03 18.04 40.10
CA LEU A 303 -15.82 18.08 41.32
C LEU A 303 -15.20 17.19 42.38
N ARG A 304 -15.10 17.66 43.61
CA ARG A 304 -14.73 16.85 44.77
C ARG A 304 -15.98 16.47 45.55
N VAL A 305 -16.01 15.23 46.02
CA VAL A 305 -17.05 14.75 46.93
C VAL A 305 -16.54 14.93 48.36
N SER A 306 -17.13 15.84 49.11
CA SER A 306 -16.82 16.04 50.54
C SER A 306 -17.26 14.83 51.38
N ASP A 307 -16.69 14.68 52.58
CA ASP A 307 -17.07 13.62 53.55
C ASP A 307 -18.56 13.67 53.94
N LYS A 308 -19.17 14.86 53.87
CA LYS A 308 -20.62 15.07 54.09
C LYS A 308 -21.47 14.80 52.84
N GLY A 309 -20.85 14.41 51.74
CA GLY A 309 -21.52 14.04 50.50
C GLY A 309 -21.96 15.20 49.60
N ARG A 310 -21.49 16.43 49.84
CA ARG A 310 -21.72 17.57 48.95
C ARG A 310 -20.66 17.61 47.84
N LEU A 311 -21.10 17.97 46.64
CA LEU A 311 -20.24 18.20 45.48
C LEU A 311 -19.71 19.62 45.50
N GLU A 312 -18.39 19.76 45.39
CA GLU A 312 -17.70 21.05 45.36
C GLU A 312 -16.90 21.17 44.08
N VAL A 313 -17.01 22.30 43.38
CA VAL A 313 -16.21 22.57 42.19
C VAL A 313 -14.78 22.89 42.62
N VAL A 314 -13.83 22.08 42.17
CA VAL A 314 -12.41 22.25 42.47
C VAL A 314 -11.73 23.14 41.43
N ASP A 315 -11.97 22.85 40.14
CA ASP A 315 -11.29 23.53 39.05
C ASP A 315 -12.09 23.43 37.74
N LYS A 316 -11.85 24.39 36.85
CA LYS A 316 -12.43 24.46 35.51
C LYS A 316 -11.28 24.58 34.50
N ILE A 317 -11.13 23.56 33.67
CA ILE A 317 -10.07 23.46 32.67
C ILE A 317 -10.68 23.56 31.28
N ASN A 318 -10.11 24.41 30.43
CA ASN A 318 -10.57 24.52 29.05
C ASN A 318 -10.23 23.26 28.25
N TYR A 319 -11.16 22.82 27.41
CA TYR A 319 -10.98 21.76 26.43
C TYR A 319 -10.25 22.34 25.19
N PRO A 320 -9.37 21.59 24.50
CA PRO A 320 -9.06 20.16 24.61
C PRO A 320 -8.06 19.81 25.71
N ALA A 321 -8.47 18.92 26.61
CA ALA A 321 -7.61 18.34 27.63
C ALA A 321 -7.95 16.86 27.86
N ALA A 322 -6.94 16.06 28.18
CA ALA A 322 -7.07 14.65 28.51
C ALA A 322 -6.68 14.41 29.98
N VAL A 323 -7.44 13.55 30.65
CA VAL A 323 -7.30 13.24 32.07
C VAL A 323 -6.93 11.76 32.22
N SER A 324 -5.92 11.48 33.04
CA SER A 324 -5.51 10.11 33.36
C SER A 324 -6.24 9.54 34.57
N ASP A 325 -6.20 8.22 34.72
CA ASP A 325 -6.66 7.54 35.93
C ASP A 325 -5.80 7.91 37.15
N SER A 326 -6.38 7.80 38.34
CA SER A 326 -5.67 8.07 39.60
C SER A 326 -4.56 7.05 39.85
N LEU A 327 -3.34 7.53 40.13
CA LEU A 327 -2.19 6.69 40.44
C LEU A 327 -1.81 6.82 41.91
N SER A 328 -1.82 5.69 42.63
CA SER A 328 -1.28 5.62 44.00
C SER A 328 0.25 5.52 43.97
N PHE A 329 0.94 6.37 44.71
CA PHE A 329 2.41 6.36 44.78
C PHE A 329 2.98 6.36 46.20
N LEU A 330 2.21 6.86 47.17
CA LEU A 330 2.45 6.82 48.61
C LEU A 330 1.14 6.43 49.30
N GLU A 331 1.19 5.90 50.52
CA GLU A 331 -0.02 5.56 51.28
C GLU A 331 -0.92 6.79 51.44
N GLY A 332 -2.14 6.73 50.89
CA GLY A 332 -3.14 7.80 50.96
C GLY A 332 -2.93 8.97 50.00
N GLN A 333 -1.92 8.95 49.12
CA GLN A 333 -1.70 9.99 48.12
C GLN A 333 -1.90 9.47 46.69
N HIS A 334 -2.78 10.14 45.96
CA HIS A 334 -3.12 9.85 44.58
C HIS A 334 -2.71 11.01 43.67
N ALA A 335 -2.02 10.69 42.58
CA ALA A 335 -1.64 11.65 41.54
C ALA A 335 -2.56 11.51 40.33
N ILE A 336 -2.88 12.63 39.69
CA ILE A 336 -3.68 12.72 38.48
C ILE A 336 -2.88 13.51 37.45
N GLY A 337 -2.64 12.91 36.29
CA GLY A 337 -2.05 13.58 35.14
C GLY A 337 -3.13 14.24 34.29
N LEU A 338 -2.89 15.50 33.95
CA LEU A 338 -3.67 16.32 33.04
C LEU A 338 -2.77 16.74 31.88
N VAL A 339 -3.28 16.60 30.67
CA VAL A 339 -2.63 17.07 29.46
C VAL A 339 -3.51 18.10 28.79
N GLN A 340 -3.03 19.33 28.72
CA GLN A 340 -3.65 20.42 27.99
C GLN A 340 -2.88 20.69 26.71
N HIS A 341 -3.60 20.93 25.61
CA HIS A 341 -2.99 21.25 24.33
C HIS A 341 -3.17 22.74 24.02
N SER A 342 -2.06 23.47 23.89
CA SER A 342 -2.01 24.89 23.54
C SER A 342 -1.28 25.07 22.21
N GLU A 343 -2.02 25.20 21.11
CA GLU A 343 -1.54 25.37 19.72
C GLU A 343 -0.46 24.38 19.24
N SER A 344 0.78 24.56 19.68
CA SER A 344 1.96 23.75 19.35
C SER A 344 2.66 23.17 20.58
N LYS A 345 2.12 23.36 21.78
CA LYS A 345 2.68 22.87 23.04
C LYS A 345 1.69 21.98 23.75
N ILE A 346 2.17 20.87 24.29
CA ILE A 346 1.46 20.12 25.32
C ILE A 346 1.99 20.55 26.68
N HIS A 347 1.06 20.93 27.55
CA HIS A 347 1.31 21.15 28.96
C HIS A 347 0.85 19.89 29.71
N LEU A 348 1.82 19.15 30.23
CA LEU A 348 1.59 18.04 31.14
C LEU A 348 1.68 18.57 32.57
N THR A 349 0.57 18.51 33.30
CA THR A 349 0.53 18.81 34.73
C THR A 349 0.15 17.56 35.50
N VAL A 350 0.93 17.24 36.54
CA VAL A 350 0.61 16.16 37.47
C VAL A 350 0.22 16.80 38.79
N LYS A 351 -1.07 16.68 39.13
CA LYS A 351 -1.66 17.24 40.34
C LYS A 351 -1.88 16.16 41.39
N LEU A 352 -1.88 16.57 42.65
CA LEU A 352 -2.23 15.72 43.78
C LEU A 352 -3.73 15.84 44.05
N ASP A 353 -4.42 14.73 44.27
CA ASP A 353 -5.85 14.75 44.63
C ASP A 353 -6.10 15.55 45.92
N SER A 354 -5.26 15.37 46.95
CA SER A 354 -5.43 16.08 48.23
C SER A 354 -5.15 17.58 48.15
N ASP A 355 -4.25 18.02 47.27
CA ASP A 355 -3.87 19.44 47.10
C ASP A 355 -3.84 19.81 45.62
N TRP A 356 -4.98 20.30 45.12
CA TRP A 356 -5.17 20.61 43.70
C TRP A 356 -4.47 21.91 43.24
N ASN A 357 -4.05 22.74 44.21
CA ASN A 357 -3.41 24.03 43.92
C ASN A 357 -1.91 23.90 43.70
N SER A 358 -1.29 22.81 44.14
CA SER A 358 0.13 22.54 43.91
C SER A 358 0.34 21.54 42.77
N ASP A 359 1.12 21.95 41.78
CA ASP A 359 1.56 21.07 40.70
C ASP A 359 2.82 20.31 41.16
N ILE A 360 2.78 18.97 41.17
CA ILE A 360 3.96 18.14 41.46
C ILE A 360 4.96 18.27 40.31
N ILE A 361 4.42 18.24 39.08
CA ILE A 361 5.16 18.44 37.84
C ILE A 361 4.31 19.32 36.93
N SER A 362 4.93 20.34 36.35
CA SER A 362 4.37 21.15 35.28
C SER A 362 5.42 21.26 34.19
N GLU A 363 5.18 20.56 33.08
CA GLU A 363 6.11 20.45 31.96
C GLU A 363 5.43 20.91 30.68
N SER A 364 6.11 21.74 29.89
CA SER A 364 5.62 22.21 28.60
C SER A 364 6.53 21.70 27.49
N ILE A 365 5.98 20.97 26.53
CA ILE A 365 6.74 20.33 25.47
C ILE A 365 6.24 20.84 24.12
N GLU A 366 7.17 21.24 23.26
CA GLU A 366 6.87 21.59 21.88
C GLU A 366 6.58 20.33 21.07
N LEU A 367 5.42 20.33 20.42
CA LEU A 367 4.95 19.29 19.53
C LEU A 367 4.71 19.86 18.14
N GLY A 368 4.98 19.03 17.14
CA GLY A 368 4.62 19.37 15.77
C GLY A 368 3.09 19.44 15.62
N HIS A 369 2.61 20.44 14.87
CA HIS A 369 1.20 20.65 14.53
C HIS A 369 0.50 19.44 13.85
N GLN A 370 1.26 18.43 13.46
CA GLN A 370 0.82 17.27 12.68
C GLN A 370 0.15 16.14 13.51
N ARG A 371 0.17 16.22 14.84
CA ARG A 371 -0.32 15.14 15.73
C ARG A 371 -1.73 15.36 16.31
N GLY A 372 -2.29 16.56 16.14
CA GLY A 372 -3.60 16.89 16.69
C GLY A 372 -3.61 17.01 18.23
N THR A 373 -4.77 16.76 18.84
CA THR A 373 -5.00 16.87 20.29
C THR A 373 -4.70 15.58 21.04
N ALA A 374 -4.46 15.65 22.35
CA ALA A 374 -4.33 14.45 23.18
C ALA A 374 -5.72 13.87 23.53
N GLU A 375 -5.92 12.57 23.28
CA GLU A 375 -7.20 11.89 23.55
C GLU A 375 -7.17 11.14 24.89
N LYS A 376 -6.07 10.44 25.19
CA LYS A 376 -5.88 9.68 26.43
C LYS A 376 -4.48 9.86 27.00
N VAL A 377 -4.37 9.75 28.32
CA VAL A 377 -3.10 9.85 29.05
C VAL A 377 -3.05 8.74 30.10
N PHE A 378 -1.93 8.04 30.18
CA PHE A 378 -1.64 7.06 31.22
C PHE A 378 -0.39 7.49 31.96
N ILE A 379 -0.44 7.55 33.29
CA ILE A 379 0.70 7.97 34.11
C ILE A 379 1.30 6.82 34.89
N ASN A 380 2.58 6.96 35.22
CA ASN A 380 3.32 6.02 36.05
C ASN A 380 4.35 6.77 36.90
N ASN A 381 4.69 6.23 38.07
CA ASN A 381 5.70 6.78 38.95
C ASN A 381 7.01 5.98 38.89
N TYR A 382 8.10 6.60 39.30
CA TYR A 382 9.36 5.94 39.59
C TYR A 382 10.17 6.72 40.60
N ILE A 383 11.07 6.05 41.30
CA ILE A 383 11.96 6.69 42.27
C ILE A 383 13.21 7.15 41.52
N ARG A 384 13.53 8.45 41.64
CA ARG A 384 14.74 9.08 41.11
C ARG A 384 15.95 8.80 42.03
N THR A 385 17.15 9.16 41.58
CA THR A 385 18.41 8.93 42.33
C THR A 385 18.48 9.71 43.63
N ASP A 386 17.82 10.87 43.69
CA ASP A 386 17.64 11.72 44.87
C ASP A 386 16.54 11.22 45.84
N ARG A 387 15.96 10.04 45.54
CA ARG A 387 14.79 9.46 46.23
C ARG A 387 13.49 10.23 46.08
N SER A 388 13.41 11.22 45.19
CA SER A 388 12.15 11.88 44.85
C SER A 388 11.33 11.02 43.87
N HIS A 389 10.04 11.30 43.77
CA HIS A 389 9.16 10.63 42.80
C HIS A 389 9.21 11.37 41.46
N GLY A 390 9.62 10.68 40.41
CA GLY A 390 9.44 11.12 39.03
C GLY A 390 8.22 10.47 38.40
N PHE A 391 7.64 11.11 37.39
CA PHE A 391 6.51 10.58 36.66
C PHE A 391 6.85 10.38 35.18
N ARG A 392 6.17 9.42 34.55
CA ARG A 392 6.13 9.20 33.11
C ARG A 392 4.69 9.34 32.66
N ALA A 393 4.47 9.93 31.50
CA ALA A 393 3.16 10.00 30.87
C ALA A 393 3.21 9.37 29.49
N LEU A 394 2.37 8.39 29.24
CA LEU A 394 2.12 7.83 27.93
C LEU A 394 0.87 8.52 27.37
N ILE A 395 1.02 9.25 26.28
CA ILE A 395 -0.05 10.05 25.66
C ILE A 395 -0.44 9.40 24.34
N VAL A 396 -1.76 9.21 24.16
CA VAL A 396 -2.38 8.80 22.89
C VAL A 396 -2.95 10.05 22.23
N MET A 397 -2.47 10.32 21.03
CA MET A 397 -2.84 11.49 20.24
C MET A 397 -4.04 11.20 19.31
N GLU A 398 -4.70 12.26 18.84
CA GLU A 398 -5.84 12.25 17.90
C GLU A 398 -5.50 11.52 16.60
N ASP A 399 -4.26 11.61 16.13
CA ASP A 399 -3.76 10.89 14.95
C ASP A 399 -3.39 9.41 15.21
N HIS A 400 -3.73 8.90 16.39
CA HIS A 400 -3.39 7.57 16.89
C HIS A 400 -1.88 7.35 17.11
N SER A 401 -1.07 8.41 17.13
CA SER A 401 0.33 8.31 17.52
C SER A 401 0.49 8.18 19.04
N LEU A 402 1.61 7.56 19.44
CA LEU A 402 1.92 7.27 20.83
C LEU A 402 3.19 8.01 21.25
N LEU A 403 3.12 8.72 22.37
CA LEU A 403 4.22 9.52 22.91
C LEU A 403 4.50 9.11 24.35
N LEU A 404 5.76 8.81 24.67
CA LEU A 404 6.18 8.63 26.06
C LEU A 404 7.01 9.83 26.52
N LEU A 405 6.50 10.52 27.53
CA LEU A 405 7.14 11.66 28.17
C LEU A 405 7.81 11.27 29.47
N GLN A 406 9.00 11.81 29.71
CA GLN A 406 9.70 11.72 30.97
C GLN A 406 10.54 12.98 31.19
N GLN A 407 10.34 13.66 32.33
CA GLN A 407 11.17 14.81 32.74
C GLN A 407 11.22 15.96 31.72
N GLY A 408 10.09 16.26 31.07
CA GLY A 408 9.98 17.37 30.13
C GLY A 408 10.51 17.07 28.74
N GLU A 409 10.90 15.82 28.46
CA GLU A 409 11.38 15.39 27.15
C GLU A 409 10.56 14.20 26.62
N ILE A 410 10.47 14.11 25.29
CA ILE A 410 9.90 12.96 24.58
C ILE A 410 10.97 11.87 24.53
N VAL A 411 10.76 10.78 25.27
CA VAL A 411 11.70 9.63 25.30
C VAL A 411 11.68 8.91 23.96
N TRP A 412 10.48 8.67 23.44
CA TRP A 412 10.26 8.11 22.10
C TRP A 412 8.86 8.49 21.60
N SER A 413 8.70 8.43 20.28
CA SER A 413 7.45 8.69 19.57
C SER A 413 7.22 7.58 18.54
N ARG A 414 5.98 7.11 18.42
CA ARG A 414 5.58 6.06 17.50
C ARG A 414 4.35 6.47 16.69
N GLU A 415 4.41 6.25 15.38
CA GLU A 415 3.31 6.47 14.43
C GLU A 415 2.45 5.20 14.30
N ASP A 416 1.83 4.75 15.40
CA ASP A 416 1.01 3.53 15.39
C ASP A 416 -0.34 3.68 14.65
N GLY A 417 -0.67 4.88 14.16
CA GLY A 417 -1.78 5.11 13.23
C GLY A 417 -1.62 4.40 11.87
N LEU A 418 -0.39 4.02 11.50
CA LEU A 418 -0.11 3.24 10.28
C LEU A 418 -0.61 1.80 10.32
N ALA A 419 -1.05 1.28 11.48
CA ALA A 419 -1.72 -0.03 11.55
C ALA A 419 -3.17 0.00 11.05
N SER A 420 -3.77 1.19 10.86
CA SER A 420 -5.17 1.36 10.47
C SER A 420 -5.32 2.05 9.11
N ILE A 421 -4.62 1.51 8.11
CA ILE A 421 -4.70 1.98 6.73
C ILE A 421 -6.09 1.69 6.14
N MET A 422 -6.68 2.72 5.51
CA MET A 422 -7.95 2.66 4.81
C MET A 422 -7.73 2.47 3.30
N ASP A 423 -6.87 3.28 2.70
CA ASP A 423 -6.62 3.28 1.27
C ASP A 423 -5.19 3.79 0.95
N THR A 424 -4.67 3.41 -0.22
CA THR A 424 -3.26 3.62 -0.59
C THR A 424 -3.13 3.93 -2.08
N THR A 425 -2.32 4.92 -2.42
CA THR A 425 -1.92 5.23 -3.79
C THR A 425 -0.41 5.43 -3.89
N THR A 426 0.11 5.58 -5.10
CA THR A 426 1.54 5.85 -5.32
C THR A 426 1.75 7.12 -6.11
N SER A 427 2.86 7.80 -5.83
CA SER A 427 3.31 8.98 -6.56
C SER A 427 4.76 8.81 -7.02
N GLU A 428 5.05 9.19 -8.26
CA GLU A 428 6.39 9.18 -8.84
C GLU A 428 7.28 10.24 -8.18
N LEU A 429 8.57 9.98 -8.04
CA LEU A 429 9.53 10.97 -7.53
C LEU A 429 10.00 11.94 -8.63
N PRO A 430 10.56 13.12 -8.28
CA PRO A 430 11.11 14.04 -9.26
C PRO A 430 12.40 13.49 -9.89
N VAL A 431 12.65 13.82 -11.17
CA VAL A 431 13.85 13.38 -11.89
C VAL A 431 15.09 14.12 -11.38
N GLU A 432 16.19 13.40 -11.16
CA GLU A 432 17.46 14.01 -10.77
C GLU A 432 17.98 14.94 -11.87
N LYS A 433 18.08 16.25 -11.58
CA LYS A 433 18.70 17.23 -12.48
C LYS A 433 20.22 16.99 -12.45
N ALA A 434 20.76 16.39 -13.52
CA ALA A 434 22.17 16.01 -13.61
C ALA A 434 23.12 17.25 -13.61
N GLY A 435 23.44 17.77 -12.43
CA GLY A 435 24.54 18.70 -12.22
C GLY A 435 25.75 17.94 -11.70
N VAL A 436 26.65 17.49 -12.57
CA VAL A 436 27.87 16.80 -12.16
C VAL A 436 28.99 17.83 -11.98
N SER A 437 29.46 18.01 -10.75
CA SER A 437 30.70 18.74 -10.47
C SER A 437 31.90 17.79 -10.54
N VAL A 438 32.98 18.22 -11.20
CA VAL A 438 34.20 17.40 -11.44
C VAL A 438 34.84 16.91 -10.13
N ALA A 439 34.82 17.74 -9.08
CA ALA A 439 35.32 17.36 -7.75
C ALA A 439 34.55 16.21 -7.09
N LYS A 440 33.26 16.04 -7.42
CA LYS A 440 32.43 14.92 -6.92
C LYS A 440 32.80 13.60 -7.58
N VAL A 441 33.33 13.63 -8.82
CA VAL A 441 33.74 12.44 -9.58
C VAL A 441 35.08 11.88 -9.06
N GLU A 442 36.08 12.74 -8.80
CA GLU A 442 37.40 12.32 -8.30
C GLU A 442 37.34 11.68 -6.91
N HIS A 443 36.57 12.25 -5.98
CA HIS A 443 36.34 11.64 -4.66
C HIS A 443 35.55 10.32 -4.76
N ASN A 444 34.61 10.21 -5.70
CA ASN A 444 33.85 8.98 -5.90
C ASN A 444 34.70 7.82 -6.39
N ILE A 445 35.72 8.07 -7.22
CA ILE A 445 36.57 7.00 -7.79
C ILE A 445 37.44 6.33 -6.72
N PHE A 446 38.03 7.12 -5.80
CA PHE A 446 38.84 6.56 -4.71
C PHE A 446 37.98 5.79 -3.68
N GLU A 447 36.82 6.35 -3.31
CA GLU A 447 35.84 5.68 -2.46
C GLU A 447 35.31 4.39 -3.12
N TRP A 448 35.02 4.42 -4.43
CA TRP A 448 34.61 3.27 -5.22
C TRP A 448 35.67 2.17 -5.23
N LEU A 449 36.93 2.51 -5.52
CA LEU A 449 38.04 1.55 -5.54
C LEU A 449 38.26 0.94 -4.15
N LYS A 450 38.20 1.75 -3.09
CA LYS A 450 38.25 1.29 -1.69
C LYS A 450 37.09 0.34 -1.36
N GLY A 451 35.89 0.66 -1.82
CA GLY A 451 34.70 -0.20 -1.71
C GLY A 451 34.88 -1.55 -2.39
N HIS A 452 35.44 -1.58 -3.60
CA HIS A 452 35.72 -2.82 -4.33
C HIS A 452 36.80 -3.68 -3.65
N ILE A 453 37.86 -3.07 -3.11
CA ILE A 453 38.89 -3.78 -2.33
C ILE A 453 38.30 -4.38 -1.05
N LEU A 454 37.46 -3.62 -0.32
CA LEU A 454 36.81 -4.11 0.89
C LEU A 454 35.77 -5.20 0.58
N LYS A 455 35.02 -5.10 -0.51
CA LYS A 455 34.10 -6.14 -1.00
C LYS A 455 34.86 -7.42 -1.38
N LEU A 456 36.01 -7.30 -2.03
CA LEU A 456 36.88 -8.43 -2.36
C LEU A 456 37.41 -9.11 -1.09
N LYS A 457 37.91 -8.32 -0.11
CA LYS A 457 38.33 -8.85 1.20
C LYS A 457 37.19 -9.59 1.91
N GLY A 458 35.98 -9.02 1.92
CA GLY A 458 34.79 -9.66 2.52
C GLY A 458 34.41 -10.97 1.82
N THR A 459 34.41 -10.99 0.49
CA THR A 459 34.08 -12.18 -0.32
C THR A 459 35.12 -13.30 -0.11
N LEU A 460 36.38 -12.94 0.12
CA LEU A 460 37.46 -13.89 0.41
C LEU A 460 37.56 -14.28 1.89
N MET A 461 36.63 -13.81 2.75
CA MET A 461 36.68 -14.00 4.21
C MET A 461 37.97 -13.49 4.87
N LEU A 462 38.61 -12.47 4.27
CA LEU A 462 39.84 -11.83 4.75
C LEU A 462 39.58 -10.49 5.47
N ALA A 463 38.31 -10.16 5.76
CA ALA A 463 37.93 -8.88 6.37
C ALA A 463 38.09 -8.91 7.90
N ASN A 464 38.79 -7.91 8.45
CA ASN A 464 38.86 -7.65 9.89
C ASN A 464 37.56 -6.99 10.41
N SER A 465 37.36 -6.93 11.73
CA SER A 465 36.18 -6.26 12.35
C SER A 465 35.98 -4.83 11.85
N ASP A 466 37.07 -4.08 11.70
CA ASP A 466 37.04 -2.68 11.25
C ASP A 466 36.71 -2.57 9.76
N ASP A 467 37.15 -3.55 8.94
CA ASP A 467 36.78 -3.64 7.52
C ASP A 467 35.27 -3.94 7.40
N ILE A 468 34.69 -4.76 8.28
CA ILE A 468 33.24 -5.05 8.32
C ILE A 468 32.44 -3.80 8.70
N VAL A 469 32.87 -3.06 9.71
CA VAL A 469 32.24 -1.79 10.10
C VAL A 469 32.36 -0.75 8.98
N ALA A 470 33.50 -0.65 8.32
CA ALA A 470 33.68 0.24 7.16
C ALA A 470 32.80 -0.17 5.97
N ILE A 471 32.62 -1.47 5.72
CA ILE A 471 31.68 -2.00 4.72
C ILE A 471 30.24 -1.61 5.10
N GLN A 472 29.86 -1.74 6.37
CA GLN A 472 28.54 -1.34 6.86
C GLN A 472 28.33 0.18 6.75
N GLU A 473 29.30 0.98 7.15
CA GLU A 473 29.24 2.45 7.09
C GLU A 473 29.17 2.95 5.64
N MET A 474 29.97 2.38 4.74
CA MET A 474 29.88 2.70 3.31
C MET A 474 28.55 2.26 2.70
N ARG A 475 27.99 1.09 3.08
CA ARG A 475 26.65 0.67 2.66
C ARG A 475 25.57 1.64 3.14
N LEU A 476 25.70 2.18 4.35
CA LEU A 476 24.78 3.18 4.90
C LEU A 476 24.90 4.54 4.19
N LYS A 477 26.13 5.00 3.89
CA LYS A 477 26.40 6.29 3.23
C LYS A 477 26.11 6.30 1.72
N SER A 478 26.36 5.19 1.03
CA SER A 478 26.20 5.07 -0.43
C SER A 478 24.84 4.52 -0.88
N SER A 479 23.92 4.21 0.06
CA SER A 479 22.62 3.65 -0.28
C SER A 479 21.79 4.66 -1.08
N GLU A 480 21.77 4.47 -2.40
CA GLU A 480 20.92 5.26 -3.26
C GLU A 480 19.42 5.07 -2.96
N LYS A 481 19.06 4.04 -2.18
CA LYS A 481 17.66 3.72 -1.81
C LYS A 481 16.96 4.87 -1.09
N ASN A 482 17.69 5.80 -0.46
CA ASN A 482 17.10 6.88 0.33
C ASN A 482 17.06 8.22 -0.42
N LYS A 483 17.46 8.25 -1.70
CA LYS A 483 17.42 9.46 -2.52
C LYS A 483 15.97 9.82 -2.84
N MET A 484 15.59 11.08 -2.58
CA MET A 484 14.29 11.66 -2.93
C MET A 484 14.20 12.07 -4.42
N THR A 485 14.85 11.28 -5.28
CA THR A 485 14.83 11.46 -6.73
C THR A 485 14.51 10.12 -7.37
N ARG A 486 13.76 10.17 -8.47
CA ARG A 486 13.41 9.00 -9.25
C ARG A 486 14.67 8.33 -9.77
N ASP A 487 14.73 7.02 -9.60
CA ASP A 487 15.76 6.19 -10.21
C ASP A 487 15.46 5.93 -11.70
N HIS A 488 16.45 5.44 -12.44
CA HIS A 488 16.27 5.15 -13.86
C HIS A 488 15.21 4.05 -14.12
N ASN A 489 15.12 3.09 -13.19
CA ASN A 489 14.31 1.88 -13.28
C ASN A 489 12.90 2.04 -12.67
N GLY A 490 12.62 3.17 -12.01
CA GLY A 490 11.30 3.45 -11.41
C GLY A 490 10.98 2.59 -10.18
N PHE A 491 11.99 2.16 -9.43
CA PHE A 491 11.82 1.46 -8.15
C PHE A 491 11.53 2.42 -6.99
N ARG A 492 11.97 3.67 -7.08
CA ARG A 492 11.79 4.70 -6.04
C ARG A 492 10.53 5.49 -6.32
N LYS A 493 9.53 5.30 -5.47
CA LYS A 493 8.25 6.00 -5.48
C LYS A 493 7.89 6.41 -4.06
N LEU A 494 6.89 7.28 -3.93
CA LEU A 494 6.23 7.56 -2.67
C LEU A 494 4.95 6.74 -2.59
N LEU A 495 4.80 5.96 -1.53
CA LEU A 495 3.55 5.32 -1.15
C LEU A 495 2.77 6.32 -0.31
N ILE A 496 1.64 6.80 -0.83
CA ILE A 496 0.77 7.73 -0.13
C ILE A 496 -0.35 6.94 0.50
N VAL A 497 -0.44 7.01 1.83
CA VAL A 497 -1.27 6.15 2.66
C VAL A 497 -2.23 7.01 3.47
N LEU A 498 -3.52 6.66 3.41
CA LEU A 498 -4.59 7.28 4.21
C LEU A 498 -4.94 6.38 5.40
N THR A 499 -4.89 6.93 6.61
CA THR A 499 -5.24 6.22 7.86
C THR A 499 -6.68 6.51 8.30
N LYS A 500 -7.24 5.63 9.14
CA LYS A 500 -8.56 5.80 9.75
C LYS A 500 -8.71 7.09 10.57
N ALA A 501 -7.61 7.63 11.07
CA ALA A 501 -7.58 8.91 11.80
C ALA A 501 -7.75 10.15 10.90
N GLY A 502 -7.78 10.00 9.58
CA GLY A 502 -7.78 11.14 8.64
C GLY A 502 -6.39 11.75 8.44
N LYS A 503 -5.32 11.03 8.81
CA LYS A 503 -3.93 11.41 8.58
C LYS A 503 -3.39 10.75 7.31
N VAL A 504 -2.69 11.52 6.49
CA VAL A 504 -2.02 11.07 5.28
C VAL A 504 -0.52 10.98 5.54
N HIS A 505 0.09 9.88 5.11
CA HIS A 505 1.53 9.64 5.20
C HIS A 505 2.11 9.39 3.82
N ALA A 506 3.30 9.90 3.55
CA ALA A 506 4.13 9.44 2.43
C ALA A 506 5.26 8.56 2.94
N LEU A 507 5.26 7.30 2.54
CA LEU A 507 6.32 6.33 2.83
C LEU A 507 7.22 6.19 1.61
N HIS A 508 8.53 6.16 1.83
CA HIS A 508 9.48 5.92 0.74
C HIS A 508 9.57 4.42 0.43
N THR A 509 9.47 4.00 -0.84
CA THR A 509 9.51 2.56 -1.19
C THR A 509 10.82 1.87 -0.87
N GLY A 510 11.93 2.60 -0.79
CA GLY A 510 13.27 2.05 -0.54
C GLY A 510 13.48 1.48 0.86
N ASP A 511 12.98 2.15 1.89
CA ASP A 511 13.23 1.85 3.31
C ASP A 511 11.97 1.92 4.19
N GLY A 512 10.82 2.31 3.63
CA GLY A 512 9.54 2.40 4.34
C GLY A 512 9.46 3.55 5.34
N ARG A 513 10.44 4.48 5.36
CA ARG A 513 10.40 5.62 6.29
C ARG A 513 9.29 6.58 5.92
N VAL A 514 8.73 7.25 6.93
CA VAL A 514 7.82 8.38 6.74
C VAL A 514 8.62 9.59 6.26
N VAL A 515 8.37 10.04 5.03
CA VAL A 515 8.96 11.25 4.45
C VAL A 515 8.29 12.49 5.02
N TRP A 516 6.97 12.49 5.00
CA TRP A 516 6.12 13.52 5.61
C TRP A 516 4.82 12.88 6.09
N SER A 517 4.17 13.57 7.02
CA SER A 517 2.85 13.19 7.50
C SER A 517 1.99 14.43 7.72
N LEU A 518 0.71 14.36 7.36
CA LEU A 518 -0.22 15.47 7.49
C LEU A 518 -1.53 14.96 8.08
N LEU A 519 -1.87 15.43 9.28
CA LEU A 519 -3.23 15.31 9.81
C LEU A 519 -4.08 16.40 9.16
N LEU A 520 -5.05 16.00 8.36
CA LEU A 520 -5.84 16.93 7.56
C LEU A 520 -6.78 17.76 8.45
N PRO A 521 -6.65 19.10 8.48
CA PRO A 521 -7.53 19.98 9.25
C PRO A 521 -9.01 19.76 8.96
N SER A 522 -9.35 19.53 7.69
CA SER A 522 -10.73 19.31 7.22
C SER A 522 -11.34 18.00 7.71
N PHE A 523 -10.51 17.05 8.16
CA PHE A 523 -10.93 15.81 8.78
C PHE A 523 -10.83 15.83 10.32
N ARG A 524 -10.77 17.02 10.92
CA ARG A 524 -10.84 17.22 12.37
C ARG A 524 -12.23 17.67 12.80
N MET A 525 -12.56 17.35 14.06
CA MET A 525 -13.82 17.80 14.65
C MET A 525 -13.89 19.33 14.66
N SER A 526 -14.90 19.89 14.02
CA SER A 526 -15.16 21.33 13.92
C SER A 526 -16.63 21.64 14.18
N SER A 527 -16.95 22.92 14.39
CA SER A 527 -18.35 23.36 14.52
C SER A 527 -19.18 23.06 13.26
N ALA A 528 -18.54 23.09 12.08
CA ALA A 528 -19.16 22.74 10.81
C ALA A 528 -19.36 21.22 10.65
N CYS A 529 -18.41 20.41 11.14
CA CYS A 529 -18.47 18.95 11.07
C CYS A 529 -18.07 18.27 12.38
N HIS A 530 -19.06 17.68 13.06
CA HIS A 530 -18.82 16.99 14.34
C HIS A 530 -18.13 15.63 14.19
N ARG A 531 -18.27 14.94 13.04
CA ARG A 531 -17.70 13.60 12.81
C ARG A 531 -17.25 13.41 11.35
N PRO A 532 -16.10 13.98 10.96
CA PRO A 532 -15.53 13.73 9.64
C PRO A 532 -14.97 12.30 9.54
N THR A 533 -15.16 11.66 8.39
CA THR A 533 -14.60 10.35 8.08
C THR A 533 -13.96 10.37 6.70
N ALA A 534 -12.71 9.94 6.59
CA ALA A 534 -12.03 9.80 5.31
C ALA A 534 -12.43 8.46 4.65
N LEU A 535 -12.65 8.47 3.33
CA LEU A 535 -13.16 7.32 2.57
C LEU A 535 -12.07 6.70 1.69
N SER A 536 -11.44 7.49 0.83
CA SER A 536 -10.54 6.99 -0.21
C SER A 536 -9.56 8.06 -0.69
N ILE A 537 -8.48 7.63 -1.33
CA ILE A 537 -7.45 8.49 -1.90
C ILE A 537 -7.30 8.25 -3.40
N TYR A 538 -7.32 9.33 -4.19
CA TYR A 538 -7.15 9.29 -5.64
C TYR A 538 -5.98 10.16 -6.08
N GLN A 539 -5.41 9.83 -7.22
CA GLN A 539 -4.40 10.68 -7.85
C GLN A 539 -5.10 11.85 -8.55
N TRP A 540 -4.77 13.08 -8.14
CA TRP A 540 -5.42 14.28 -8.65
C TRP A 540 -4.68 14.85 -9.86
N GLN A 541 -3.36 14.98 -9.75
CA GLN A 541 -2.51 15.55 -10.79
C GLN A 541 -1.30 14.66 -11.01
N VAL A 542 -1.04 14.32 -12.27
CA VAL A 542 0.05 13.43 -12.66
C VAL A 542 0.99 14.17 -13.59
N PRO A 543 2.14 14.63 -13.10
CA PRO A 543 3.04 15.43 -13.91
C PRO A 543 3.59 14.60 -15.07
N HIS A 544 3.31 15.03 -16.30
CA HIS A 544 3.94 14.56 -17.53
C HIS A 544 5.00 15.56 -18.00
N HIS A 545 5.70 15.25 -19.09
CA HIS A 545 6.99 15.84 -19.48
C HIS A 545 7.08 17.38 -19.57
N HIS A 546 5.96 18.10 -19.44
CA HIS A 546 5.87 19.56 -19.39
C HIS A 546 5.70 20.16 -17.96
N ALA A 547 5.40 19.34 -16.95
CA ALA A 547 5.16 19.75 -15.56
C ALA A 547 6.41 19.66 -14.65
N MET A 548 7.57 20.11 -15.13
CA MET A 548 8.73 20.33 -14.24
C MET A 548 8.60 21.61 -13.39
N ASP A 549 7.48 22.34 -13.53
CA ASP A 549 7.17 23.55 -12.77
C ASP A 549 6.15 23.31 -11.63
N GLU A 550 5.31 22.26 -11.68
CA GLU A 550 4.29 21.97 -10.66
C GLU A 550 4.44 20.58 -10.01
N ASN A 551 4.12 20.48 -8.72
CA ASN A 551 4.23 19.23 -7.96
C ASN A 551 2.99 18.33 -8.16
N PRO A 552 3.15 16.99 -8.20
CA PRO A 552 2.02 16.06 -8.21
C PRO A 552 1.16 16.22 -6.97
N SER A 553 -0.14 16.04 -7.12
CA SER A 553 -1.10 16.15 -6.01
C SER A 553 -2.08 14.99 -5.96
N VAL A 554 -2.59 14.73 -4.76
CA VAL A 554 -3.57 13.68 -4.47
C VAL A 554 -4.86 14.28 -3.92
N LEU A 555 -5.98 13.66 -4.27
CA LEU A 555 -7.31 13.98 -3.80
C LEU A 555 -7.69 13.01 -2.68
N VAL A 556 -7.96 13.55 -1.49
CA VAL A 556 -8.54 12.82 -0.37
C VAL A 556 -10.02 13.13 -0.31
N VAL A 557 -10.83 12.08 -0.37
CA VAL A 557 -12.28 12.16 -0.34
C VAL A 557 -12.79 11.64 0.99
N GLY A 558 -13.75 12.34 1.59
CA GLY A 558 -14.50 11.81 2.71
C GLY A 558 -15.84 12.50 2.93
N ARG A 559 -16.43 12.28 4.11
CA ARG A 559 -17.81 12.67 4.43
C ARG A 559 -17.95 13.14 5.87
N CYS A 560 -18.92 14.01 6.12
CA CYS A 560 -19.23 14.52 7.44
C CYS A 560 -20.34 13.74 8.16
N GLY A 561 -20.06 12.52 8.58
CA GLY A 561 -20.99 11.69 9.35
C GLY A 561 -21.01 10.23 8.89
N PHE A 562 -21.90 9.43 9.50
CA PHE A 562 -22.07 8.02 9.17
C PHE A 562 -23.10 7.78 8.06
N SER A 563 -24.06 8.72 7.89
CA SER A 563 -25.10 8.61 6.85
C SER A 563 -24.49 8.78 5.46
N LEU A 564 -25.07 8.07 4.48
CA LEU A 564 -24.73 8.25 3.07
C LEU A 564 -25.07 9.65 2.59
N ASP A 565 -26.12 10.27 3.14
CA ASP A 565 -26.59 11.62 2.76
C ASP A 565 -25.78 12.76 3.40
N SER A 566 -24.71 12.44 4.12
CA SER A 566 -23.89 13.46 4.78
C SER A 566 -23.02 14.22 3.77
N PRO A 567 -22.79 15.53 3.96
CA PRO A 567 -22.05 16.33 3.00
C PRO A 567 -20.62 15.83 2.83
N GLY A 568 -20.16 15.81 1.58
CA GLY A 568 -18.80 15.40 1.20
C GLY A 568 -17.73 16.41 1.61
N ILE A 569 -16.51 15.93 1.79
CA ILE A 569 -15.31 16.74 2.06
C ILE A 569 -14.23 16.32 1.06
N LEU A 570 -13.66 17.29 0.36
CA LEU A 570 -12.53 17.12 -0.54
C LEU A 570 -11.32 17.88 0.00
N SER A 571 -10.17 17.22 0.03
CA SER A 571 -8.89 17.84 0.38
C SER A 571 -7.84 17.49 -0.67
N PHE A 572 -7.07 18.49 -1.10
CA PHE A 572 -6.07 18.36 -2.14
C PHE A 572 -4.69 18.53 -1.52
N VAL A 573 -3.83 17.52 -1.65
CA VAL A 573 -2.54 17.46 -0.95
C VAL A 573 -1.42 17.32 -1.95
N ASP A 574 -0.36 18.12 -1.80
CA ASP A 574 0.88 17.95 -2.56
C ASP A 574 1.59 16.66 -2.14
N SER A 575 1.88 15.80 -3.10
CA SER A 575 2.51 14.49 -2.90
C SER A 575 3.93 14.56 -2.35
N TYR A 576 4.68 15.62 -2.67
CA TYR A 576 6.09 15.77 -2.29
C TYR A 576 6.26 16.47 -0.96
N THR A 577 5.53 17.57 -0.75
CA THR A 577 5.67 18.39 0.45
C THR A 577 4.73 17.96 1.57
N GLY A 578 3.64 17.27 1.24
CA GLY A 578 2.61 16.93 2.20
C GLY A 578 1.84 18.13 2.71
N LYS A 579 1.80 19.23 1.95
CA LYS A 579 1.03 20.42 2.29
C LYS A 579 -0.37 20.30 1.67
N GLU A 580 -1.40 20.57 2.47
CA GLU A 580 -2.75 20.78 1.95
C GLU A 580 -2.77 22.07 1.12
N LEU A 581 -3.08 21.94 -0.17
CA LEU A 581 -3.14 23.04 -1.11
C LEU A 581 -4.43 23.85 -0.89
N TYR A 582 -5.55 23.15 -0.88
CA TYR A 582 -6.87 23.69 -0.55
C TYR A 582 -7.82 22.56 -0.15
N SER A 583 -8.94 22.92 0.48
CA SER A 583 -10.00 21.99 0.83
C SER A 583 -11.36 22.60 0.55
N SER A 584 -12.36 21.74 0.33
CA SER A 584 -13.71 22.15 0.00
C SER A 584 -14.72 21.24 0.72
N SER A 585 -15.66 21.85 1.43
CA SER A 585 -16.86 21.16 1.90
C SER A 585 -17.92 21.23 0.81
N LEU A 586 -18.50 20.08 0.48
CA LEU A 586 -19.51 19.96 -0.56
C LEU A 586 -20.90 20.18 0.02
N THR A 587 -21.80 20.72 -0.80
CA THR A 587 -23.22 20.83 -0.47
C THR A 587 -23.99 19.54 -0.68
N HIS A 588 -23.41 18.60 -1.44
CA HIS A 588 -23.95 17.30 -1.77
C HIS A 588 -23.17 16.20 -1.05
N SER A 589 -23.76 15.01 -0.94
CA SER A 589 -23.10 13.84 -0.37
C SER A 589 -22.25 13.12 -1.42
N ILE A 590 -21.44 12.16 -0.98
CA ILE A 590 -20.58 11.37 -1.88
C ILE A 590 -20.87 9.90 -1.61
N ALA A 591 -21.56 9.26 -2.56
CA ALA A 591 -21.81 7.82 -2.57
C ALA A 591 -20.70 7.07 -3.32
N GLN A 592 -20.23 7.61 -4.45
CA GLN A 592 -19.20 6.97 -5.29
C GLN A 592 -18.34 8.00 -6.02
N VAL A 593 -17.07 7.65 -6.25
CA VAL A 593 -16.12 8.46 -7.02
C VAL A 593 -15.66 7.66 -8.24
N ILE A 594 -15.76 8.27 -9.42
CA ILE A 594 -15.36 7.66 -10.69
C ILE A 594 -14.25 8.52 -11.31
N PRO A 595 -12.99 8.09 -11.27
CA PRO A 595 -11.90 8.80 -11.92
C PRO A 595 -11.98 8.60 -13.44
N LEU A 596 -12.11 9.69 -14.20
CA LEU A 596 -12.19 9.66 -15.67
C LEU A 596 -10.80 9.57 -16.28
N ALA A 597 -10.67 9.12 -17.53
CA ALA A 597 -9.37 8.98 -18.21
C ALA A 597 -8.86 10.30 -18.83
N PHE A 598 -9.54 11.41 -18.58
CA PHE A 598 -9.26 12.71 -19.19
C PHE A 598 -8.53 13.61 -18.20
N THR A 599 -7.63 14.43 -18.71
CA THR A 599 -6.92 15.47 -17.97
C THR A 599 -7.18 16.84 -18.60
N ASP A 600 -7.18 17.89 -17.78
CA ASP A 600 -7.20 19.26 -18.27
C ASP A 600 -5.81 19.76 -18.70
N SER A 601 -5.70 21.03 -19.09
CA SER A 601 -4.44 21.65 -19.49
C SER A 601 -3.40 21.75 -18.35
N THR A 602 -3.84 21.64 -17.10
CA THR A 602 -2.96 21.60 -15.91
C THR A 602 -2.61 20.17 -15.48
N GLU A 603 -2.93 19.18 -16.32
CA GLU A 603 -2.72 17.76 -16.05
C GLU A 603 -3.50 17.26 -14.80
N GLN A 604 -4.56 17.98 -14.41
CA GLN A 604 -5.50 17.51 -13.39
C GLN A 604 -6.48 16.54 -14.01
N ARG A 605 -6.65 15.41 -13.35
CA ARG A 605 -7.53 14.34 -13.78
C ARG A 605 -8.99 14.67 -13.45
N LEU A 606 -9.87 14.49 -14.43
CA LEU A 606 -11.29 14.69 -14.22
C LEU A 606 -11.88 13.55 -13.37
N HIS A 607 -12.73 13.89 -12.42
CA HIS A 607 -13.41 12.99 -11.50
C HIS A 607 -14.91 13.28 -11.51
N LEU A 608 -15.72 12.22 -11.51
CA LEU A 608 -17.16 12.31 -11.36
C LEU A 608 -17.56 11.83 -9.95
N LEU A 609 -18.17 12.71 -9.17
CA LEU A 609 -18.70 12.39 -7.83
C LEU A 609 -20.19 12.12 -7.95
N ILE A 610 -20.63 10.95 -7.51
CA ILE A 610 -22.05 10.56 -7.49
C ILE A 610 -22.60 10.82 -6.08
N ASP A 611 -23.68 11.58 -6.00
CA ASP A 611 -24.42 11.90 -4.77
C ASP A 611 -25.35 10.75 -4.35
N GLY A 612 -25.86 10.77 -3.12
CA GLY A 612 -26.86 9.82 -2.59
C GLY A 612 -28.15 9.80 -3.41
N ASP A 613 -28.52 10.95 -4.00
CA ASP A 613 -29.66 11.07 -4.93
C ASP A 613 -29.37 10.55 -6.35
N GLY A 614 -28.13 10.09 -6.62
CA GLY A 614 -27.70 9.61 -7.93
C GLY A 614 -27.36 10.71 -8.94
N LEU A 615 -27.21 11.96 -8.49
CA LEU A 615 -26.73 13.07 -9.31
C LEU A 615 -25.21 13.01 -9.46
N ALA A 616 -24.69 13.39 -10.63
CA ALA A 616 -23.29 13.31 -10.95
C ALA A 616 -22.65 14.69 -11.06
N HIS A 617 -21.61 14.96 -10.28
CA HIS A 617 -20.90 16.23 -10.22
C HIS A 617 -19.48 16.10 -10.78
N LEU A 618 -19.11 16.96 -11.73
CA LEU A 618 -17.80 16.97 -12.37
C LEU A 618 -16.79 17.84 -11.62
N TYR A 619 -15.59 17.29 -11.41
CA TYR A 619 -14.43 17.96 -10.84
C TYR A 619 -13.19 17.73 -11.71
N PRO A 620 -12.26 18.69 -11.87
CA PRO A 620 -12.31 20.07 -11.37
C PRO A 620 -13.45 20.88 -11.99
N ARG A 621 -13.97 21.86 -11.24
CA ARG A 621 -15.02 22.77 -11.70
C ARG A 621 -14.44 23.89 -12.57
N THR A 622 -13.98 23.53 -13.77
CA THR A 622 -13.44 24.46 -14.77
C THR A 622 -14.20 24.35 -16.08
N ASP A 623 -14.29 25.47 -16.82
CA ASP A 623 -14.93 25.50 -18.13
C ASP A 623 -14.25 24.56 -19.13
N GLU A 624 -12.93 24.34 -18.99
CA GLU A 624 -12.18 23.40 -19.80
C GLU A 624 -12.60 21.96 -19.53
N ALA A 625 -12.75 21.57 -18.26
CA ALA A 625 -13.20 20.22 -17.90
C ALA A 625 -14.59 19.93 -18.48
N VAL A 626 -15.51 20.90 -18.44
CA VAL A 626 -16.85 20.75 -19.05
C VAL A 626 -16.75 20.62 -20.56
N LYS A 627 -15.92 21.43 -21.24
CA LYS A 627 -15.71 21.33 -22.70
C LYS A 627 -15.10 19.98 -23.13
N ILE A 628 -14.22 19.41 -22.31
CA ILE A 628 -13.63 18.09 -22.53
C ILE A 628 -14.68 17.00 -22.31
N PHE A 629 -15.53 17.14 -21.29
CA PHE A 629 -16.49 16.10 -20.88
C PHE A 629 -17.78 16.10 -21.70
N GLN A 630 -18.26 17.26 -22.18
CA GLN A 630 -19.52 17.39 -22.92
C GLN A 630 -19.66 16.41 -24.12
N PRO A 631 -18.64 16.23 -24.98
CA PRO A 631 -18.70 15.24 -26.08
C PRO A 631 -18.82 13.79 -25.60
N GLU A 632 -18.29 13.47 -24.42
CA GLU A 632 -18.20 12.12 -23.88
C GLU A 632 -19.33 11.76 -22.90
N LEU A 633 -20.17 12.72 -22.56
CA LEU A 633 -21.36 12.55 -21.71
C LEU A 633 -22.25 11.36 -22.13
N PRO A 634 -22.67 11.19 -23.41
CA PRO A 634 -23.52 10.06 -23.81
C PRO A 634 -22.81 8.70 -23.75
N ASN A 635 -21.48 8.70 -23.64
CA ASN A 635 -20.66 7.50 -23.54
C ASN A 635 -20.27 7.17 -22.09
N THR A 636 -20.73 7.98 -21.12
CA THR A 636 -20.40 7.81 -19.71
C THR A 636 -21.56 7.13 -18.97
N TYR A 637 -21.24 6.02 -18.31
CA TYR A 637 -22.18 5.19 -17.58
C TYR A 637 -21.65 4.92 -16.18
N TRP A 638 -22.56 4.74 -15.24
CA TRP A 638 -22.23 4.29 -13.90
C TRP A 638 -23.28 3.29 -13.41
N TYR A 639 -22.95 2.52 -12.38
CA TYR A 639 -23.85 1.52 -11.83
C TYR A 639 -23.83 1.59 -10.30
N SER A 640 -24.96 1.28 -9.67
CA SER A 640 -25.09 1.16 -8.23
C SER A 640 -25.43 -0.27 -7.82
N ILE A 641 -24.94 -0.68 -6.65
CA ILE A 641 -25.19 -2.00 -6.08
C ILE A 641 -25.75 -1.80 -4.67
N ASP A 642 -26.99 -2.19 -4.47
CA ASP A 642 -27.64 -2.30 -3.16
C ASP A 642 -27.60 -3.78 -2.73
N GLY A 643 -26.58 -4.14 -1.95
CA GLY A 643 -26.37 -5.53 -1.51
C GLY A 643 -27.40 -6.04 -0.52
N GLU A 644 -28.09 -5.16 0.22
CA GLU A 644 -29.12 -5.54 1.19
C GLU A 644 -30.43 -5.87 0.49
N LYS A 645 -30.83 -5.04 -0.49
CA LYS A 645 -32.03 -5.28 -1.29
C LYS A 645 -31.79 -6.26 -2.45
N GLY A 646 -30.52 -6.55 -2.76
CA GLY A 646 -30.14 -7.40 -3.89
C GLY A 646 -30.42 -6.74 -5.23
N ILE A 647 -30.28 -5.42 -5.35
CA ILE A 647 -30.61 -4.68 -6.57
C ILE A 647 -29.34 -4.08 -7.17
N ILE A 648 -29.11 -4.31 -8.46
CA ILE A 648 -28.06 -3.65 -9.24
C ILE A 648 -28.73 -2.78 -10.29
N ARG A 649 -28.36 -1.51 -10.37
CA ARG A 649 -28.91 -0.54 -11.35
C ARG A 649 -27.79 0.03 -12.20
N GLY A 650 -28.06 0.23 -13.49
CA GLY A 650 -27.19 0.94 -14.40
C GLY A 650 -27.81 2.25 -14.84
N TYR A 651 -26.99 3.29 -14.90
CA TYR A 651 -27.38 4.65 -15.21
C TYR A 651 -26.55 5.20 -16.37
N GLY A 652 -27.21 5.94 -17.25
CA GLY A 652 -26.57 6.82 -18.23
C GLY A 652 -26.65 8.26 -17.77
N LEU A 653 -25.63 9.05 -18.07
CA LEU A 653 -25.68 10.48 -17.78
C LEU A 653 -26.59 11.22 -18.78
N GLN A 654 -27.34 12.19 -18.26
CA GLN A 654 -28.21 13.06 -19.02
C GLN A 654 -27.79 14.51 -18.83
N TYR A 655 -28.07 15.33 -19.85
CA TYR A 655 -27.90 16.78 -19.77
C TYR A 655 -28.85 17.35 -18.70
N SER A 656 -28.32 18.19 -17.82
CA SER A 656 -28.99 18.86 -16.68
C SER A 656 -29.37 17.97 -15.49
N CYS A 657 -29.07 18.44 -14.26
CA CYS A 657 -29.44 17.78 -13.01
C CYS A 657 -30.93 17.93 -12.63
N LEU A 658 -31.44 19.17 -12.62
CA LEU A 658 -32.80 19.49 -12.21
C LEU A 658 -33.36 20.66 -13.06
N PRO A 659 -34.63 20.62 -13.46
CA PRO A 659 -35.26 21.76 -14.13
C PRO A 659 -35.40 22.94 -13.15
N GLY A 660 -34.51 23.94 -13.27
CA GLY A 660 -34.60 25.21 -12.52
C GLY A 660 -33.32 25.67 -11.79
N ILE A 661 -32.31 24.81 -11.63
CA ILE A 661 -30.99 25.17 -11.06
C ILE A 661 -29.93 24.97 -12.15
N SER A 662 -29.33 26.06 -12.62
CA SER A 662 -28.26 26.04 -13.62
C SER A 662 -26.90 25.80 -12.97
N ASP A 663 -26.64 24.58 -12.49
CA ASP A 663 -25.27 24.14 -12.20
C ASP A 663 -24.72 23.40 -13.44
N GLU A 664 -23.82 24.05 -14.18
CA GLU A 664 -23.24 23.52 -15.42
C GLU A 664 -22.34 22.29 -15.18
N TYR A 665 -21.94 22.05 -13.93
CA TYR A 665 -21.08 20.95 -13.52
C TYR A 665 -21.87 19.73 -13.02
N CYS A 666 -23.21 19.83 -13.01
CA CYS A 666 -24.11 18.82 -12.49
C CYS A 666 -24.86 18.12 -13.64
N PHE A 667 -24.76 16.80 -13.68
CA PHE A 667 -25.39 15.94 -14.66
C PHE A 667 -26.41 15.01 -13.99
N GLY A 668 -27.62 14.98 -14.55
CA GLY A 668 -28.65 14.05 -14.10
C GLY A 668 -28.30 12.62 -14.50
N ALA A 669 -28.79 11.64 -13.76
CA ALA A 669 -28.67 10.23 -14.12
C ALA A 669 -30.03 9.68 -14.55
N LYS A 670 -30.05 8.96 -15.68
CA LYS A 670 -31.21 8.23 -16.15
C LYS A 670 -30.97 6.73 -15.97
N GLU A 671 -31.85 6.06 -15.25
CA GLU A 671 -31.83 4.59 -15.13
C GLU A 671 -32.04 3.95 -16.51
N LEU A 672 -31.12 3.07 -16.91
CA LEU A 672 -31.15 2.34 -18.17
C LEU A 672 -31.61 0.90 -17.99
N TRP A 673 -31.16 0.25 -16.93
CA TRP A 673 -31.48 -1.14 -16.62
C TRP A 673 -31.38 -1.38 -15.11
N SER A 674 -32.11 -2.39 -14.64
CA SER A 674 -32.00 -2.89 -13.27
C SER A 674 -32.11 -4.41 -13.22
N ILE A 675 -31.31 -5.02 -12.38
CA ILE A 675 -31.28 -6.45 -12.10
C ILE A 675 -31.65 -6.61 -10.63
N VAL A 676 -32.68 -7.41 -10.36
CA VAL A 676 -33.16 -7.68 -9.00
C VAL A 676 -32.90 -9.14 -8.68
N PHE A 677 -32.09 -9.38 -7.66
CA PHE A 677 -31.88 -10.69 -7.05
C PHE A 677 -32.89 -10.86 -5.90
N PRO A 678 -33.73 -11.91 -5.91
CA PRO A 678 -34.71 -12.09 -4.84
C PRO A 678 -34.01 -12.36 -3.51
N SER A 679 -34.24 -11.50 -2.52
CA SER A 679 -33.59 -11.56 -1.19
C SER A 679 -33.91 -12.84 -0.40
N GLU A 680 -35.00 -13.52 -0.74
CA GLU A 680 -35.37 -14.81 -0.17
C GLU A 680 -34.45 -15.96 -0.64
N SER A 681 -33.89 -15.85 -1.85
CA SER A 681 -33.11 -16.92 -2.49
C SER A 681 -31.64 -16.59 -2.69
N GLU A 682 -31.31 -15.32 -2.94
CA GLU A 682 -29.96 -14.87 -3.28
C GLU A 682 -29.61 -13.57 -2.55
N LYS A 683 -28.42 -13.54 -1.97
CA LYS A 683 -27.81 -12.36 -1.36
C LYS A 683 -26.46 -12.09 -2.01
N VAL A 684 -26.23 -10.85 -2.44
CA VAL A 684 -24.95 -10.42 -3.01
C VAL A 684 -23.89 -10.38 -1.91
N ILE A 685 -22.78 -11.11 -2.08
CA ILE A 685 -21.70 -11.20 -1.08
C ILE A 685 -20.40 -10.55 -1.53
N ALA A 686 -20.09 -10.61 -2.82
CA ALA A 686 -18.87 -10.03 -3.38
C ALA A 686 -19.13 -9.49 -4.77
N THR A 687 -18.56 -8.33 -5.06
CA THR A 687 -18.50 -7.76 -6.39
C THR A 687 -17.07 -7.38 -6.70
N THR A 688 -16.66 -7.58 -7.95
CA THR A 688 -15.36 -7.09 -8.41
C THR A 688 -15.50 -6.57 -9.82
N THR A 689 -14.85 -5.47 -10.08
CA THR A 689 -14.64 -5.00 -11.44
C THR A 689 -13.17 -5.12 -11.79
N ARG A 690 -12.93 -5.12 -13.09
CA ARG A 690 -11.65 -4.73 -13.62
C ARG A 690 -11.25 -3.36 -13.05
N LYS A 691 -9.97 -3.11 -12.77
CA LYS A 691 -9.58 -1.80 -12.23
C LYS A 691 -9.96 -0.76 -13.28
N LEU A 692 -10.65 0.32 -12.89
CA LEU A 692 -11.25 1.30 -13.82
C LEU A 692 -10.22 2.07 -14.65
N ASN A 693 -8.94 1.94 -14.29
CA ASN A 693 -7.81 2.59 -14.90
C ASN A 693 -7.08 1.63 -15.84
N GLU A 694 -7.73 1.11 -16.88
CA GLU A 694 -7.11 0.16 -17.81
C GLU A 694 -7.32 0.56 -19.28
N MET A 695 -6.33 0.39 -20.15
CA MET A 695 -6.43 0.61 -21.60
C MET A 695 -5.69 -0.49 -22.35
N ALA A 696 -6.33 -1.16 -23.31
CA ALA A 696 -5.63 -2.03 -24.24
C ALA A 696 -4.76 -1.22 -25.22
N LEU A 697 -3.57 -1.70 -25.54
CA LEU A 697 -2.78 -1.25 -26.69
C LEU A 697 -2.72 -2.40 -27.69
N SER A 698 -3.12 -2.15 -28.94
CA SER A 698 -2.85 -3.08 -30.04
C SER A 698 -1.41 -2.91 -30.52
N VAL A 699 -0.74 -4.04 -30.72
CA VAL A 699 0.62 -4.15 -31.26
C VAL A 699 0.62 -3.71 -32.73
N ILE A 700 1.63 -2.90 -33.07
CA ILE A 700 2.01 -2.39 -34.41
C ILE A 700 1.63 -0.92 -34.64
N GLU A 701 2.27 -0.04 -33.86
CA GLU A 701 2.73 1.28 -34.34
C GLU A 701 3.85 1.88 -33.45
N GLY A 702 4.69 1.03 -32.87
CA GLY A 702 5.69 1.45 -31.87
C GLY A 702 6.97 2.11 -32.42
N VAL A 703 7.18 2.22 -33.74
CA VAL A 703 8.45 2.73 -34.28
C VAL A 703 8.29 3.78 -35.39
N VAL A 704 7.17 3.83 -36.11
CA VAL A 704 7.02 4.78 -37.25
C VAL A 704 6.00 5.89 -36.96
N VAL A 705 4.96 5.63 -36.15
CA VAL A 705 3.95 6.66 -35.85
C VAL A 705 4.32 7.55 -34.66
N SER A 706 5.20 7.13 -33.75
CA SER A 706 5.77 8.04 -32.75
C SER A 706 6.58 9.18 -33.38
N ALA A 707 7.22 8.95 -34.53
CA ALA A 707 7.99 9.98 -35.23
C ALA A 707 7.10 10.93 -36.05
N ILE A 708 5.99 10.44 -36.62
CA ILE A 708 5.09 11.23 -37.49
C ILE A 708 4.00 11.95 -36.68
N HIS A 709 3.50 11.37 -35.58
CA HIS A 709 2.60 12.07 -34.64
C HIS A 709 3.35 13.10 -33.79
N ALA A 710 4.60 12.86 -33.39
CA ALA A 710 5.39 13.86 -32.66
C ALA A 710 5.72 15.10 -33.51
N SER A 711 5.87 14.94 -34.83
CA SER A 711 6.12 16.06 -35.73
C SER A 711 4.85 16.83 -36.09
N HIS A 712 3.67 16.20 -36.16
CA HIS A 712 2.39 16.91 -36.31
C HIS A 712 1.88 17.55 -35.00
N CYS A 713 2.08 16.94 -33.82
CA CYS A 713 1.65 17.51 -32.53
C CYS A 713 2.56 18.65 -32.04
N CYS A 714 3.80 18.75 -32.53
CA CYS A 714 4.65 19.94 -32.30
C CYS A 714 4.27 21.15 -33.17
N LEU A 715 3.48 20.97 -34.24
CA LEU A 715 3.08 22.05 -35.16
C LEU A 715 1.64 22.54 -34.94
N ALA A 716 0.79 21.77 -34.25
CA ALA A 716 -0.56 22.17 -33.86
C ALA A 716 -0.65 22.31 -32.34
N ARG A 717 -0.96 23.51 -31.86
CA ARG A 717 -1.09 23.90 -30.44
C ARG A 717 -2.36 23.33 -29.78
N SER A 718 -2.73 22.08 -30.06
CA SER A 718 -3.97 21.43 -29.62
C SER A 718 -3.74 20.01 -29.13
N ASN A 719 -3.99 19.82 -27.82
CA ASN A 719 -4.21 18.59 -27.04
C ASN A 719 -3.94 17.24 -27.73
N CYS A 720 -2.77 16.66 -27.47
CA CYS A 720 -2.53 15.22 -27.60
C CYS A 720 -2.83 14.55 -26.24
N PRO A 721 -3.83 13.64 -26.12
CA PRO A 721 -4.04 12.87 -24.89
C PRO A 721 -2.95 11.79 -24.78
N TYR A 722 -2.03 11.94 -23.82
CA TYR A 722 -1.07 10.89 -23.47
C TYR A 722 -1.61 10.00 -22.35
N LYS A 723 -1.24 8.72 -22.41
CA LYS A 723 -1.90 7.57 -21.81
C LYS A 723 -1.15 7.17 -20.54
N GLU A 724 -1.76 7.39 -19.38
CA GLU A 724 -1.18 7.06 -18.08
C GLU A 724 -1.12 5.53 -17.81
N GLU A 725 -0.46 5.14 -16.71
CA GLU A 725 -0.11 3.78 -16.28
C GLU A 725 -1.34 2.96 -15.86
N LEU A 726 -2.07 2.59 -16.90
CA LEU A 726 -3.25 1.76 -16.90
C LEU A 726 -2.78 0.29 -17.06
N GLU A 727 -3.52 -0.74 -16.61
CA GLU A 727 -3.15 -2.11 -16.99
C GLU A 727 -3.24 -2.21 -18.52
N VAL A 728 -2.08 -2.27 -19.16
CA VAL A 728 -1.96 -2.38 -20.60
C VAL A 728 -2.01 -3.85 -20.96
N ILE A 729 -2.97 -4.23 -21.79
CA ILE A 729 -3.00 -5.57 -22.35
C ILE A 729 -2.17 -5.54 -23.63
N HIS A 730 -1.01 -6.20 -23.61
CA HIS A 730 -0.13 -6.30 -24.78
C HIS A 730 -0.72 -7.19 -25.87
N THR A 731 -1.25 -8.36 -25.49
CA THR A 731 -1.76 -9.36 -26.45
C THR A 731 -3.27 -9.48 -26.37
N GLN A 732 -3.96 -9.12 -27.45
CA GLN A 732 -5.43 -9.25 -27.58
C GLN A 732 -5.89 -10.67 -27.89
N ALA A 733 -4.97 -11.57 -28.20
CA ALA A 733 -5.28 -12.94 -28.57
C ALA A 733 -4.26 -13.92 -27.99
N LYS A 734 -4.71 -15.16 -27.81
CA LYS A 734 -3.91 -16.29 -27.36
C LYS A 734 -3.70 -17.23 -28.55
N VAL A 735 -2.44 -17.44 -28.92
CA VAL A 735 -2.08 -18.36 -30.01
C VAL A 735 -2.08 -19.79 -29.47
N LEU A 736 -2.70 -20.69 -30.22
CA LEU A 736 -2.76 -22.12 -29.96
C LEU A 736 -1.66 -22.84 -30.77
N ALA A 737 -1.26 -24.04 -30.33
CA ALA A 737 -0.18 -24.81 -30.97
C ALA A 737 -0.52 -25.27 -32.40
N ASP A 738 -1.81 -25.39 -32.74
CA ASP A 738 -2.31 -25.69 -34.08
C ASP A 738 -2.31 -24.49 -35.04
N GLN A 739 -1.65 -23.39 -34.67
CA GLN A 739 -1.68 -22.11 -35.38
C GLN A 739 -3.08 -21.50 -35.44
N ASP A 740 -3.99 -21.89 -34.54
CA ASP A 740 -5.24 -21.19 -34.33
C ASP A 740 -5.08 -20.06 -33.30
N VAL A 741 -6.05 -19.16 -33.24
CA VAL A 741 -6.03 -17.98 -32.38
C VAL A 741 -7.36 -17.84 -31.66
N MET A 742 -7.31 -17.75 -30.34
CA MET A 742 -8.45 -17.35 -29.51
C MET A 742 -8.33 -15.87 -29.15
N TYR A 743 -9.25 -15.05 -29.64
CA TYR A 743 -9.31 -13.64 -29.27
C TYR A 743 -9.85 -13.49 -27.84
N LYS A 744 -9.13 -12.76 -27.01
CA LYS A 744 -9.57 -12.47 -25.64
C LYS A 744 -10.74 -11.48 -25.68
N TYR A 745 -11.77 -11.71 -24.89
CA TYR A 745 -12.84 -10.74 -24.72
C TYR A 745 -12.41 -9.67 -23.72
N ILE A 746 -12.03 -8.50 -24.23
CA ILE A 746 -11.49 -7.39 -23.42
C ILE A 746 -12.55 -6.30 -23.35
N SER A 747 -13.28 -6.25 -22.24
CA SER A 747 -14.18 -5.14 -21.92
C SER A 747 -13.79 -4.52 -20.59
N LYS A 748 -13.88 -3.18 -20.48
CA LYS A 748 -13.69 -2.46 -19.21
C LYS A 748 -14.95 -2.48 -18.35
N ASN A 749 -16.08 -2.77 -18.97
CA ASN A 749 -17.41 -2.61 -18.40
C ASN A 749 -17.93 -3.95 -17.85
N LEU A 750 -17.04 -4.82 -17.40
CA LEU A 750 -17.43 -6.12 -16.85
C LEU A 750 -17.45 -6.06 -15.33
N LEU A 751 -18.59 -6.47 -14.79
CA LEU A 751 -18.85 -6.60 -13.38
C LEU A 751 -19.01 -8.09 -13.06
N PHE A 752 -18.15 -8.59 -12.17
CA PHE A 752 -18.36 -9.89 -11.55
C PHE A 752 -19.20 -9.71 -10.29
N VAL A 753 -20.23 -10.54 -10.14
CA VAL A 753 -21.11 -10.56 -8.97
C VAL A 753 -21.22 -11.99 -8.47
N ALA A 754 -20.92 -12.21 -7.19
CA ALA A 754 -21.17 -13.47 -6.53
C ALA A 754 -22.38 -13.32 -5.59
N THR A 755 -23.36 -14.20 -5.74
CA THR A 755 -24.50 -14.34 -4.83
C THR A 755 -24.45 -15.68 -4.12
N VAL A 756 -25.01 -15.72 -2.91
CA VAL A 756 -25.14 -16.93 -2.10
C VAL A 756 -26.55 -17.05 -1.56
N ALA A 757 -26.97 -18.25 -1.18
CA ALA A 757 -28.19 -18.43 -0.41
C ALA A 757 -28.14 -17.61 0.90
N PRO A 758 -29.22 -16.93 1.33
CA PRO A 758 -29.19 -16.05 2.51
C PRO A 758 -28.68 -16.71 3.79
N LYS A 759 -29.03 -17.99 4.01
CA LYS A 759 -28.54 -18.78 5.16
C LYS A 759 -27.03 -19.09 5.08
N ALA A 760 -26.49 -19.16 3.86
CA ALA A 760 -25.09 -19.40 3.55
C ALA A 760 -24.25 -18.10 3.52
N ALA A 761 -24.85 -16.94 3.82
CA ALA A 761 -24.12 -15.68 3.96
C ALA A 761 -23.43 -15.53 5.34
N GLY A 762 -23.72 -16.42 6.30
CA GLY A 762 -23.12 -16.43 7.63
C GLY A 762 -21.73 -17.06 7.68
N GLU A 763 -21.23 -17.30 8.89
CA GLU A 763 -19.96 -18.01 9.12
C GLU A 763 -20.01 -19.46 8.61
N ILE A 764 -18.86 -19.99 8.22
CA ILE A 764 -18.73 -21.34 7.66
C ILE A 764 -19.38 -22.36 8.61
N GLY A 765 -20.38 -23.10 8.11
CA GLY A 765 -21.16 -24.06 8.91
C GLY A 765 -22.53 -23.55 9.36
N SER A 766 -22.90 -22.31 9.04
CA SER A 766 -24.24 -21.77 9.33
C SER A 766 -25.36 -22.39 8.48
N ALA A 767 -25.03 -23.00 7.35
CA ALA A 767 -25.99 -23.57 6.40
C ALA A 767 -25.73 -25.06 6.15
N ASN A 768 -26.82 -25.79 5.93
CA ASN A 768 -26.74 -27.18 5.48
C ASN A 768 -26.30 -27.26 4.01
N PRO A 769 -25.55 -28.30 3.60
CA PRO A 769 -25.08 -28.46 2.23
C PRO A 769 -26.19 -28.40 1.18
N ASP A 770 -27.37 -28.96 1.47
CA ASP A 770 -28.48 -29.04 0.50
C ASP A 770 -29.23 -27.71 0.32
N GLU A 771 -29.10 -26.78 1.26
CA GLU A 771 -29.73 -25.45 1.21
C GLU A 771 -28.75 -24.34 0.80
N SER A 772 -27.50 -24.70 0.51
CA SER A 772 -26.44 -23.75 0.20
C SER A 772 -26.04 -23.85 -1.27
N TRP A 773 -25.92 -22.70 -1.92
CA TRP A 773 -25.36 -22.59 -3.26
C TRP A 773 -24.73 -21.21 -3.43
N LEU A 774 -23.78 -21.13 -4.35
CA LEU A 774 -23.12 -19.91 -4.78
C LEU A 774 -23.32 -19.74 -6.28
N VAL A 775 -23.72 -18.55 -6.72
CA VAL A 775 -23.86 -18.23 -8.14
C VAL A 775 -22.91 -17.10 -8.51
N ALA A 776 -22.07 -17.33 -9.52
CA ALA A 776 -21.18 -16.34 -10.08
C ALA A 776 -21.76 -15.82 -11.40
N TYR A 777 -21.96 -14.50 -11.48
CA TYR A 777 -22.46 -13.78 -12.63
C TYR A 777 -21.36 -12.89 -13.23
N LEU A 778 -21.29 -12.88 -14.55
CA LEU A 778 -20.53 -11.89 -15.32
C LEU A 778 -21.53 -11.01 -16.06
N ILE A 779 -21.60 -9.74 -15.66
CA ILE A 779 -22.58 -8.77 -16.11
C ILE A 779 -21.86 -7.63 -16.84
N ASP A 780 -22.40 -7.21 -17.97
CA ASP A 780 -21.98 -5.96 -18.62
C ASP A 780 -22.62 -4.76 -17.89
N SER A 781 -21.80 -3.89 -17.31
CA SER A 781 -22.24 -2.74 -16.53
C SER A 781 -22.88 -1.64 -17.37
N ILE A 782 -22.73 -1.65 -18.70
CA ILE A 782 -23.41 -0.69 -19.58
C ILE A 782 -24.81 -1.19 -19.92
N THR A 783 -24.93 -2.44 -20.36
CA THR A 783 -26.19 -2.97 -20.91
C THR A 783 -27.04 -3.75 -19.91
N GLY A 784 -26.48 -4.16 -18.77
CA GLY A 784 -27.13 -5.06 -17.82
C GLY A 784 -27.21 -6.51 -18.30
N ARG A 785 -26.58 -6.85 -19.43
CA ARG A 785 -26.62 -8.19 -19.98
C ARG A 785 -25.76 -9.13 -19.14
N VAL A 786 -26.35 -10.24 -18.68
CA VAL A 786 -25.60 -11.36 -18.12
C VAL A 786 -24.92 -12.11 -19.26
N LEU A 787 -23.59 -12.03 -19.32
CA LEU A 787 -22.78 -12.75 -20.31
C LEU A 787 -22.60 -14.21 -19.94
N HIS A 788 -22.42 -14.50 -18.66
CA HIS A 788 -22.22 -15.84 -18.16
C HIS A 788 -22.72 -16.00 -16.73
N ARG A 789 -23.20 -17.20 -16.41
CA ARG A 789 -23.67 -17.59 -15.08
C ARG A 789 -23.16 -19.00 -14.75
N VAL A 790 -22.53 -19.16 -13.60
CA VAL A 790 -22.09 -20.45 -13.06
C VAL A 790 -22.70 -20.66 -11.68
N THR A 791 -23.26 -21.85 -11.43
CA THR A 791 -23.83 -22.21 -10.13
C THR A 791 -22.99 -23.33 -9.50
N HIS A 792 -22.58 -23.11 -8.26
CA HIS A 792 -21.85 -24.05 -7.42
C HIS A 792 -22.75 -24.54 -6.29
N PRO A 793 -23.20 -25.80 -6.31
CA PRO A 793 -24.04 -26.36 -5.24
C PRO A 793 -23.21 -26.67 -3.99
N ALA A 794 -23.84 -26.60 -2.82
CA ALA A 794 -23.22 -26.88 -1.52
C ALA A 794 -22.01 -25.98 -1.19
N CYS A 795 -22.04 -24.72 -1.62
CA CYS A 795 -20.95 -23.77 -1.43
C CYS A 795 -21.37 -22.59 -0.55
N GLN A 796 -20.40 -22.05 0.19
CA GLN A 796 -20.56 -20.95 1.14
C GLN A 796 -19.46 -19.90 0.96
N GLY A 797 -19.76 -18.64 1.34
CA GLY A 797 -18.77 -17.59 1.50
C GLY A 797 -17.86 -17.78 2.74
N PRO A 798 -16.88 -16.89 2.98
CA PRO A 798 -16.63 -15.63 2.26
C PRO A 798 -16.06 -15.84 0.86
N VAL A 799 -16.45 -14.96 -0.07
CA VAL A 799 -16.00 -15.00 -1.47
C VAL A 799 -15.00 -13.88 -1.71
N HIS A 800 -13.80 -14.23 -2.15
CA HIS A 800 -12.79 -13.27 -2.58
C HIS A 800 -12.56 -13.44 -4.08
N ALA A 801 -12.67 -12.37 -4.85
CA ALA A 801 -12.56 -12.40 -6.30
C ALA A 801 -11.62 -11.32 -6.82
N VAL A 802 -10.90 -11.62 -7.90
CA VAL A 802 -10.10 -10.66 -8.63
C VAL A 802 -10.36 -10.77 -10.13
N PHE A 803 -10.49 -9.63 -10.79
CA PHE A 803 -10.66 -9.50 -12.23
C PHE A 803 -9.37 -8.94 -12.83
N SER A 804 -8.79 -9.60 -13.84
CA SER A 804 -7.69 -9.05 -14.65
C SER A 804 -7.81 -9.50 -16.10
N GLU A 805 -7.41 -8.65 -17.04
CA GLU A 805 -7.55 -8.86 -18.49
C GLU A 805 -8.95 -9.35 -18.94
N ASN A 806 -9.07 -10.65 -19.23
CA ASN A 806 -10.24 -11.35 -19.73
C ASN A 806 -10.67 -12.50 -18.79
N TRP A 807 -10.16 -12.51 -17.56
CA TRP A 807 -10.34 -13.61 -16.63
C TRP A 807 -10.67 -13.15 -15.22
N VAL A 808 -11.41 -14.00 -14.52
CA VAL A 808 -11.79 -13.81 -13.12
C VAL A 808 -11.42 -15.04 -12.33
N VAL A 809 -10.73 -14.84 -11.22
CA VAL A 809 -10.44 -15.88 -10.24
C VAL A 809 -11.22 -15.55 -8.97
N TYR A 810 -11.93 -16.52 -8.42
CA TYR A 810 -12.64 -16.35 -7.15
C TYR A 810 -12.53 -17.59 -6.27
N HIS A 811 -12.43 -17.34 -4.98
CA HIS A 811 -12.24 -18.33 -3.92
C HIS A 811 -13.50 -18.44 -3.05
N TYR A 812 -13.91 -19.65 -2.69
CA TYR A 812 -15.06 -19.94 -1.83
C TYR A 812 -14.86 -21.27 -1.08
N PHE A 813 -15.77 -21.59 -0.16
CA PHE A 813 -15.75 -22.84 0.60
C PHE A 813 -16.81 -23.82 0.11
N ASN A 814 -16.42 -25.08 -0.11
CA ASN A 814 -17.34 -26.16 -0.46
C ASN A 814 -17.69 -26.98 0.79
N LEU A 815 -18.95 -26.91 1.23
CA LEU A 815 -19.45 -27.56 2.44
C LEU A 815 -19.51 -29.08 2.29
N ARG A 816 -19.86 -29.59 1.11
CA ARG A 816 -19.97 -31.04 0.86
C ARG A 816 -18.60 -31.72 0.88
N ALA A 817 -17.61 -31.07 0.29
CA ALA A 817 -16.25 -31.59 0.20
C ALA A 817 -15.34 -31.12 1.37
N HIS A 818 -15.87 -30.28 2.27
CA HIS A 818 -15.13 -29.68 3.40
C HIS A 818 -13.78 -29.06 2.99
N ARG A 819 -13.75 -28.35 1.87
CA ARG A 819 -12.51 -27.83 1.29
C ARG A 819 -12.71 -26.49 0.62
N TYR A 820 -11.63 -25.70 0.55
CA TYR A 820 -11.61 -24.46 -0.20
C TYR A 820 -11.41 -24.72 -1.69
N GLU A 821 -12.16 -24.02 -2.53
CA GLU A 821 -12.07 -24.13 -3.97
C GLU A 821 -11.82 -22.75 -4.59
N MET A 822 -10.99 -22.73 -5.63
CA MET A 822 -10.67 -21.56 -6.42
C MET A 822 -11.11 -21.82 -7.85
N SER A 823 -12.09 -21.05 -8.31
CA SER A 823 -12.63 -21.17 -9.66
C SER A 823 -12.12 -20.06 -10.56
N VAL A 824 -11.86 -20.40 -11.81
CA VAL A 824 -11.45 -19.46 -12.84
C VAL A 824 -12.45 -19.45 -13.97
N ILE A 825 -12.72 -18.26 -14.49
CA ILE A 825 -13.50 -18.04 -15.69
C ILE A 825 -12.63 -17.22 -16.66
N GLU A 826 -12.41 -17.70 -17.87
CA GLU A 826 -11.80 -16.97 -18.98
C GLU A 826 -12.80 -16.74 -20.11
N ILE A 827 -12.83 -15.53 -20.65
CA ILE A 827 -13.79 -15.11 -21.68
C ILE A 827 -13.05 -14.83 -22.99
N TYR A 828 -13.57 -15.37 -24.08
CA TYR A 828 -13.04 -15.25 -25.43
C TYR A 828 -14.11 -14.71 -26.39
N ASP A 829 -13.70 -13.91 -27.36
CA ASP A 829 -14.57 -13.34 -28.39
C ASP A 829 -14.61 -14.25 -29.61
N GLN A 830 -15.77 -14.86 -29.86
CA GLN A 830 -16.00 -15.76 -30.98
C GLN A 830 -16.32 -15.00 -32.27
N SER A 831 -16.83 -13.77 -32.19
CA SER A 831 -17.19 -12.99 -33.38
C SER A 831 -15.98 -12.69 -34.28
N ARG A 832 -14.78 -12.74 -33.72
CA ARG A 832 -13.49 -12.54 -34.43
C ARG A 832 -12.86 -13.84 -34.93
N ALA A 833 -13.48 -14.99 -34.65
CA ALA A 833 -12.94 -16.31 -34.97
C ALA A 833 -12.90 -16.61 -36.48
N ASP A 834 -13.60 -15.87 -37.34
CA ASP A 834 -13.52 -16.07 -38.80
C ASP A 834 -12.25 -15.42 -39.42
N ASN A 835 -11.49 -14.64 -38.64
CA ASN A 835 -10.32 -13.86 -39.11
C ASN A 835 -8.97 -14.45 -38.62
N LYS A 836 -8.88 -15.78 -38.51
CA LYS A 836 -7.80 -16.60 -37.89
C LYS A 836 -6.43 -16.61 -38.60
N ASP A 837 -6.06 -15.57 -39.32
CA ASP A 837 -4.77 -15.58 -40.02
C ASP A 837 -3.64 -15.10 -39.09
N VAL A 838 -2.90 -16.06 -38.49
CA VAL A 838 -1.74 -15.82 -37.61
C VAL A 838 -0.70 -14.93 -38.29
N LEU A 839 -0.52 -15.08 -39.61
CA LEU A 839 0.44 -14.30 -40.37
C LEU A 839 0.01 -12.82 -40.46
N LYS A 840 -1.29 -12.54 -40.56
CA LYS A 840 -1.81 -11.16 -40.47
C LYS A 840 -1.70 -10.60 -39.07
N LEU A 841 -1.80 -11.42 -38.02
CA LEU A 841 -1.56 -11.01 -36.63
C LEU A 841 -0.10 -10.60 -36.41
N MET A 842 0.85 -11.36 -36.96
CA MET A 842 2.29 -11.10 -36.89
C MET A 842 2.76 -9.93 -37.78
N ILE A 843 2.15 -9.74 -38.96
CA ILE A 843 2.55 -8.71 -39.95
C ILE A 843 1.79 -7.37 -39.77
N GLY A 844 0.78 -7.31 -38.89
CA GLY A 844 0.14 -6.04 -38.52
C GLY A 844 -0.87 -5.48 -39.51
N LYS A 845 -1.34 -6.29 -40.46
CA LYS A 845 -2.38 -5.90 -41.42
C LYS A 845 -3.79 -6.13 -40.90
N HIS A 846 -3.97 -6.24 -39.59
CA HIS A 846 -5.25 -6.51 -38.96
C HIS A 846 -5.88 -5.21 -38.44
N ASN A 847 -7.18 -5.03 -38.68
CA ASN A 847 -7.92 -3.86 -38.24
C ASN A 847 -8.38 -4.03 -36.77
N LEU A 848 -7.47 -4.40 -35.85
CA LEU A 848 -7.78 -4.57 -34.41
C LEU A 848 -8.02 -3.24 -33.68
N THR A 849 -7.87 -2.12 -34.38
CA THR A 849 -8.17 -0.75 -33.94
C THR A 849 -9.65 -0.38 -34.04
N SER A 850 -10.51 -1.25 -34.58
CA SER A 850 -11.95 -0.98 -34.64
C SER A 850 -12.52 -0.81 -33.21
N PRO A 851 -13.22 0.29 -32.90
CA PRO A 851 -13.77 0.52 -31.57
C PRO A 851 -14.77 -0.58 -31.20
N VAL A 852 -14.63 -1.14 -30.00
CA VAL A 852 -15.57 -2.14 -29.46
C VAL A 852 -16.63 -1.41 -28.65
N SER A 853 -17.87 -1.48 -29.12
CA SER A 853 -19.03 -0.99 -28.38
C SER A 853 -19.69 -2.13 -27.60
N ALA A 854 -20.05 -1.90 -26.34
CA ALA A 854 -20.81 -2.85 -25.53
C ALA A 854 -22.17 -3.23 -26.18
N TYR A 855 -22.74 -2.32 -26.96
CA TYR A 855 -24.00 -2.54 -27.68
C TYR A 855 -23.89 -3.48 -28.89
N SER A 856 -22.67 -3.76 -29.38
CA SER A 856 -22.45 -4.62 -30.57
C SER A 856 -22.75 -6.10 -30.34
N ARG A 857 -23.05 -6.51 -29.09
CA ARG A 857 -23.45 -7.87 -28.68
C ARG A 857 -22.59 -8.99 -29.33
N PRO A 858 -21.27 -8.98 -29.15
CA PRO A 858 -20.43 -10.05 -29.69
C PRO A 858 -20.78 -11.40 -29.04
N GLU A 859 -20.64 -12.47 -29.81
CA GLU A 859 -20.74 -13.84 -29.31
C GLU A 859 -19.46 -14.19 -28.53
N VAL A 860 -19.64 -14.69 -27.30
CA VAL A 860 -18.53 -14.97 -26.38
C VAL A 860 -18.48 -16.46 -26.03
N ILE A 861 -17.27 -17.02 -26.03
CA ILE A 861 -16.98 -18.36 -25.52
C ILE A 861 -16.38 -18.21 -24.13
N VAL A 862 -16.90 -18.98 -23.18
CA VAL A 862 -16.41 -18.98 -21.80
C VAL A 862 -15.82 -20.33 -21.47
N LYS A 863 -14.61 -20.33 -20.91
CA LYS A 863 -13.96 -21.53 -20.35
C LYS A 863 -13.86 -21.35 -18.85
N SER A 864 -14.32 -22.34 -18.08
CA SER A 864 -14.27 -22.30 -16.63
C SER A 864 -13.78 -23.62 -16.05
N GLN A 865 -13.07 -23.53 -14.92
CA GLN A 865 -12.56 -24.69 -14.20
C GLN A 865 -12.39 -24.35 -12.72
N SER A 866 -12.66 -25.33 -11.86
CA SER A 866 -12.53 -25.21 -10.40
C SER A 866 -11.34 -26.05 -9.92
N TYR A 867 -10.58 -25.48 -9.00
CA TYR A 867 -9.38 -26.07 -8.43
C TYR A 867 -9.50 -26.19 -6.92
N PHE A 868 -8.98 -27.28 -6.35
CA PHE A 868 -8.83 -27.37 -4.90
C PHE A 868 -7.64 -26.51 -4.45
N PHE A 869 -7.90 -25.63 -3.48
CA PHE A 869 -6.89 -24.80 -2.83
C PHE A 869 -6.88 -25.11 -1.33
N THR A 870 -5.70 -25.21 -0.71
CA THR A 870 -5.60 -25.75 0.65
C THR A 870 -5.77 -24.71 1.75
N HIS A 871 -5.61 -23.43 1.44
CA HIS A 871 -5.64 -22.34 2.44
C HIS A 871 -6.89 -21.48 2.28
N SER A 872 -7.36 -20.88 3.37
CA SER A 872 -8.30 -19.76 3.29
C SER A 872 -7.57 -18.50 2.86
N VAL A 873 -8.30 -17.63 2.15
CA VAL A 873 -7.78 -16.40 1.57
C VAL A 873 -8.39 -15.19 2.28
N LYS A 874 -7.57 -14.19 2.63
CA LYS A 874 -7.99 -12.88 3.18
C LYS A 874 -8.08 -11.79 2.10
N ALA A 875 -7.12 -11.78 1.18
CA ALA A 875 -7.04 -10.80 0.09
C ALA A 875 -6.49 -11.45 -1.18
N ILE A 876 -6.92 -10.97 -2.35
CA ILE A 876 -6.39 -11.40 -3.65
C ILE A 876 -6.08 -10.16 -4.49
N ALA A 877 -4.88 -10.12 -5.06
CA ALA A 877 -4.47 -9.11 -6.02
C ALA A 877 -3.76 -9.77 -7.22
N VAL A 878 -3.47 -8.98 -8.26
CA VAL A 878 -2.73 -9.43 -9.44
C VAL A 878 -1.52 -8.51 -9.65
N SER A 879 -0.40 -9.08 -10.08
CA SER A 879 0.80 -8.33 -10.43
C SER A 879 0.55 -7.42 -11.66
N LEU A 880 0.90 -6.14 -11.54
CA LEU A 880 0.79 -5.15 -12.61
C LEU A 880 2.18 -4.70 -13.09
N THR A 881 2.34 -4.59 -14.41
CA THR A 881 3.53 -4.06 -15.08
C THR A 881 3.15 -3.04 -16.14
N ALA A 882 4.10 -2.19 -16.54
CA ALA A 882 3.83 -1.00 -17.35
C ALA A 882 3.18 -1.31 -18.71
N LYS A 883 3.54 -2.43 -19.34
CA LYS A 883 3.06 -2.87 -20.67
C LYS A 883 2.24 -4.15 -20.65
N GLY A 884 2.15 -4.83 -19.50
CA GLY A 884 1.48 -6.14 -19.36
C GLY A 884 2.01 -7.22 -20.30
N ILE A 885 3.32 -7.24 -20.53
CA ILE A 885 4.02 -8.27 -21.33
C ILE A 885 4.42 -9.45 -20.44
N THR A 886 4.90 -9.16 -19.23
CA THR A 886 5.32 -10.21 -18.29
C THR A 886 4.14 -11.10 -17.90
N SER A 887 4.41 -12.36 -17.57
CA SER A 887 3.41 -13.28 -17.02
C SER A 887 2.77 -12.71 -15.75
N LYS A 888 1.45 -12.88 -15.60
CA LYS A 888 0.73 -12.41 -14.41
C LYS A 888 0.82 -13.44 -13.28
N GLN A 889 1.04 -12.93 -12.07
CA GLN A 889 0.96 -13.69 -10.82
C GLN A 889 -0.25 -13.23 -10.01
N LEU A 890 -0.94 -14.21 -9.45
CA LEU A 890 -2.00 -14.05 -8.47
C LEU A 890 -1.35 -13.92 -7.08
N LEU A 891 -1.47 -12.76 -6.47
CA LEU A 891 -0.98 -12.47 -5.13
C LEU A 891 -2.07 -12.81 -4.13
N ILE A 892 -1.91 -13.90 -3.39
CA ILE A 892 -2.89 -14.45 -2.46
C ILE A 892 -2.41 -14.17 -1.04
N GLY A 893 -3.16 -13.35 -0.31
CA GLY A 893 -3.02 -13.20 1.14
C GLY A 893 -3.67 -14.38 1.84
N THR A 894 -2.85 -15.27 2.41
CA THR A 894 -3.33 -16.45 3.14
C THR A 894 -3.84 -16.10 4.53
N ILE A 895 -4.61 -17.00 5.17
CA ILE A 895 -5.07 -16.80 6.55
C ILE A 895 -3.91 -16.69 7.56
N GLY A 896 -2.76 -17.30 7.27
CA GLY A 896 -1.54 -17.20 8.06
C GLY A 896 -0.77 -15.89 7.88
N ASP A 897 -1.40 -14.87 7.29
CA ASP A 897 -0.86 -13.52 7.10
C ASP A 897 0.42 -13.47 6.25
N GLN A 898 0.57 -14.43 5.34
CA GLN A 898 1.65 -14.45 4.35
C GLN A 898 1.10 -14.25 2.93
N VAL A 899 1.93 -13.64 2.07
CA VAL A 899 1.58 -13.40 0.67
C VAL A 899 2.21 -14.45 -0.22
N LEU A 900 1.38 -15.22 -0.91
CA LEU A 900 1.76 -16.25 -1.87
C LEU A 900 1.60 -15.71 -3.30
N ALA A 901 2.64 -15.81 -4.12
CA ALA A 901 2.57 -15.47 -5.55
C ALA A 901 2.39 -16.72 -6.41
N LEU A 902 1.17 -16.96 -6.90
CA LEU A 902 0.85 -18.09 -7.76
C LEU A 902 0.84 -17.65 -9.24
N ASP A 903 1.61 -18.31 -10.09
CA ASP A 903 1.59 -18.05 -11.54
C ASP A 903 0.19 -18.36 -12.13
N LYS A 904 -0.35 -17.45 -12.96
CA LYS A 904 -1.63 -17.61 -13.65
C LYS A 904 -1.75 -18.92 -14.44
N ARG A 905 -0.65 -19.51 -14.89
CA ARG A 905 -0.63 -20.81 -15.61
C ARG A 905 -1.15 -21.96 -14.76
N TYR A 906 -1.02 -21.91 -13.44
CA TYR A 906 -1.63 -22.92 -12.55
C TYR A 906 -3.16 -22.84 -12.52
N VAL A 907 -3.73 -21.71 -12.91
CA VAL A 907 -5.18 -21.49 -12.90
C VAL A 907 -5.71 -21.21 -14.31
N ASP A 908 -5.17 -21.89 -15.33
CA ASP A 908 -5.67 -21.88 -16.72
C ASP A 908 -6.80 -22.91 -16.88
N PRO A 909 -8.04 -22.54 -17.26
CA PRO A 909 -9.18 -23.48 -17.33
C PRO A 909 -9.08 -24.55 -18.42
N ARG A 910 -7.98 -24.59 -19.17
CA ARG A 910 -7.70 -25.61 -20.20
C ARG A 910 -6.83 -26.76 -19.68
N ARG A 911 -6.49 -26.78 -18.38
CA ARG A 911 -5.67 -27.83 -17.80
C ARG A 911 -6.43 -29.17 -17.81
N SER A 912 -5.86 -30.15 -18.49
CA SER A 912 -6.34 -31.54 -18.54
C SER A 912 -5.40 -32.47 -17.77
N ILE A 913 -5.90 -33.63 -17.32
CA ILE A 913 -5.10 -34.61 -16.57
C ILE A 913 -3.93 -35.13 -17.43
N ASN A 914 -4.23 -35.43 -18.69
CA ASN A 914 -3.26 -35.94 -19.67
C ASN A 914 -3.20 -34.95 -20.85
N PRO A 915 -2.36 -33.90 -20.77
CA PRO A 915 -2.30 -32.90 -21.83
C PRO A 915 -1.73 -33.50 -23.11
N THR A 916 -2.33 -33.12 -24.24
CA THR A 916 -1.88 -33.52 -25.57
C THR A 916 -0.50 -32.90 -25.88
N PRO A 917 0.26 -33.43 -26.86
CA PRO A 917 1.54 -32.84 -27.25
C PRO A 917 1.44 -31.35 -27.62
N ALA A 918 0.36 -30.96 -28.32
CA ALA A 918 0.08 -29.57 -28.67
C ALA A 918 -0.16 -28.70 -27.42
N GLU A 919 -0.95 -29.19 -26.46
CA GLU A 919 -1.18 -28.49 -25.18
C GLU A 919 0.11 -28.34 -24.35
N LYS A 920 1.01 -29.32 -24.41
CA LYS A 920 2.32 -29.24 -23.75
C LYS A 920 3.24 -28.22 -24.42
N GLU A 921 3.18 -28.08 -25.73
CA GLU A 921 3.92 -27.05 -26.49
C GLU A 921 3.45 -25.63 -26.12
N GLU A 922 2.16 -25.45 -25.84
CA GLU A 922 1.61 -24.20 -25.28
C GLU A 922 2.02 -23.93 -23.82
N GLY A 923 2.68 -24.90 -23.16
CA GLY A 923 3.05 -24.80 -21.75
C GLY A 923 1.89 -25.04 -20.78
N ILE A 924 0.85 -25.78 -21.18
CA ILE A 924 -0.24 -26.17 -20.28
C ILE A 924 0.28 -27.17 -19.23
N ILE A 925 0.14 -26.79 -17.96
CA ILE A 925 0.53 -27.62 -16.83
C ILE A 925 -0.53 -28.71 -16.62
N PRO A 926 -0.18 -30.00 -16.53
CA PRO A 926 -1.16 -31.07 -16.31
C PRO A 926 -1.98 -30.80 -15.05
N LEU A 927 -3.27 -31.11 -15.08
CA LEU A 927 -4.16 -30.94 -13.94
C LEU A 927 -3.69 -31.83 -12.78
N THR A 928 -3.58 -31.23 -11.61
CA THR A 928 -3.21 -31.88 -10.34
C THR A 928 -4.39 -31.81 -9.38
N ASP A 929 -4.46 -32.73 -8.43
CA ASP A 929 -5.58 -32.81 -7.47
C ASP A 929 -5.74 -31.54 -6.63
N SER A 930 -4.62 -30.86 -6.33
CA SER A 930 -4.58 -29.56 -5.65
C SER A 930 -3.69 -28.59 -6.38
N LEU A 931 -3.91 -27.29 -6.17
CA LEU A 931 -2.93 -26.27 -6.54
C LEU A 931 -1.66 -26.44 -5.69
N PRO A 932 -0.46 -26.45 -6.30
CA PRO A 932 0.77 -26.64 -5.55
C PRO A 932 1.09 -25.38 -4.75
N ILE A 933 1.39 -25.56 -3.47
CA ILE A 933 1.96 -24.50 -2.63
C ILE A 933 3.46 -24.72 -2.58
N ILE A 934 4.18 -23.84 -3.24
CA ILE A 934 5.63 -23.90 -3.33
C ILE A 934 6.17 -22.95 -2.26
N PRO A 935 6.93 -23.41 -1.25
CA PRO A 935 7.45 -22.54 -0.21
C PRO A 935 8.27 -21.35 -0.75
N GLN A 936 8.96 -21.51 -1.88
CA GLN A 936 9.70 -20.41 -2.53
C GLN A 936 8.81 -19.34 -3.19
N SER A 937 7.52 -19.62 -3.37
CA SER A 937 6.55 -18.67 -3.94
C SER A 937 5.94 -17.73 -2.90
N TYR A 938 6.26 -17.90 -1.61
CA TYR A 938 5.92 -16.91 -0.59
C TYR A 938 6.81 -15.68 -0.75
N VAL A 939 6.16 -14.58 -1.13
CA VAL A 939 6.78 -13.26 -1.35
C VAL A 939 7.27 -12.67 -0.04
N THR A 940 6.61 -13.00 1.08
CA THR A 940 6.99 -12.56 2.42
C THR A 940 8.02 -13.48 3.09
N HIS A 941 8.49 -14.54 2.42
CA HIS A 941 9.42 -15.53 2.97
C HIS A 941 8.92 -16.09 4.31
N SER A 942 9.66 -15.85 5.41
CA SER A 942 9.28 -16.24 6.78
C SER A 942 8.51 -15.16 7.54
N LEU A 943 8.32 -13.97 6.96
CA LEU A 943 7.64 -12.86 7.61
C LEU A 943 6.12 -12.99 7.47
N GLN A 944 5.43 -12.66 8.55
CA GLN A 944 3.97 -12.58 8.62
C GLN A 944 3.57 -11.11 8.71
N VAL A 945 2.69 -10.70 7.80
CA VAL A 945 2.09 -9.36 7.75
C VAL A 945 0.78 -9.43 8.52
N GLU A 946 0.90 -9.42 9.85
CA GLU A 946 -0.22 -9.64 10.77
C GLU A 946 -1.43 -8.75 10.43
N GLY A 947 -2.62 -9.37 10.44
CA GLY A 947 -3.87 -8.66 10.13
C GLY A 947 -3.93 -8.15 8.69
N LEU A 948 -3.45 -8.92 7.71
CA LEU A 948 -3.42 -8.55 6.30
C LEU A 948 -4.82 -8.15 5.78
N ARG A 949 -4.96 -6.92 5.28
CA ARG A 949 -6.22 -6.38 4.74
C ARG A 949 -6.19 -6.25 3.23
N GLY A 950 -5.06 -5.83 2.67
CA GLY A 950 -4.94 -5.51 1.26
C GLY A 950 -3.54 -5.70 0.71
N ILE A 951 -3.47 -5.89 -0.61
CA ILE A 951 -2.23 -6.01 -1.37
C ILE A 951 -2.33 -5.05 -2.55
N LEU A 952 -1.42 -4.08 -2.60
CA LEU A 952 -1.25 -3.16 -3.71
C LEU A 952 -0.09 -3.64 -4.60
N SER A 953 -0.33 -3.69 -5.91
CA SER A 953 0.71 -3.94 -6.91
C SER A 953 0.80 -2.73 -7.83
N VAL A 954 2.04 -2.25 -8.05
CA VAL A 954 2.34 -1.03 -8.80
C VAL A 954 3.42 -1.36 -9.83
N PRO A 955 3.28 -0.93 -11.09
CA PRO A 955 4.29 -1.16 -12.10
C PRO A 955 5.57 -0.38 -11.81
N ALA A 956 6.73 -1.02 -12.04
CA ALA A 956 7.99 -0.29 -12.19
C ALA A 956 8.15 0.14 -13.66
N LYS A 957 9.18 0.95 -13.94
CA LYS A 957 9.51 1.33 -15.32
C LYS A 957 10.15 0.17 -16.10
N LEU A 958 10.81 -0.75 -15.40
CA LEU A 958 11.21 -2.04 -15.95
C LEU A 958 9.98 -2.95 -16.04
N GLU A 959 9.78 -3.53 -17.22
CA GLU A 959 8.60 -4.35 -17.53
C GLU A 959 8.64 -5.70 -16.82
N SER A 960 9.84 -6.21 -16.49
CA SER A 960 9.98 -7.48 -15.79
C SER A 960 9.58 -7.42 -14.33
N THR A 961 9.53 -6.22 -13.73
CA THR A 961 9.41 -6.02 -12.28
C THR A 961 8.11 -5.31 -11.89
N SER A 962 7.52 -5.75 -10.78
CA SER A 962 6.35 -5.13 -10.14
C SER A 962 6.67 -4.86 -8.66
N LEU A 963 6.23 -3.72 -8.16
CA LEU A 963 6.35 -3.34 -6.75
C LEU A 963 5.11 -3.86 -6.01
N VAL A 964 5.30 -4.54 -4.88
CA VAL A 964 4.23 -5.12 -4.08
C VAL A 964 4.27 -4.51 -2.68
N PHE A 965 3.15 -3.92 -2.27
CA PHE A 965 2.93 -3.40 -0.94
C PHE A 965 1.77 -4.13 -0.28
N ALA A 966 2.05 -4.91 0.75
CA ALA A 966 1.05 -5.60 1.56
C ALA A 966 0.85 -4.81 2.86
N TYR A 967 -0.41 -4.53 3.19
CA TYR A 967 -0.75 -3.75 4.38
C TYR A 967 -1.84 -4.42 5.22
N GLY A 968 -1.66 -4.33 6.53
CA GLY A 968 -2.54 -4.81 7.57
C GLY A 968 -2.28 -4.02 8.85
N VAL A 969 -2.17 -4.71 9.99
CA VAL A 969 -1.56 -4.13 11.19
C VAL A 969 -0.06 -3.89 10.94
N ASP A 970 0.55 -4.77 10.15
CA ASP A 970 1.91 -4.63 9.66
C ASP A 970 1.97 -4.12 8.23
N LEU A 971 3.11 -3.52 7.90
CA LEU A 971 3.43 -3.06 6.55
C LEU A 971 4.59 -3.85 6.00
N PHE A 972 4.44 -4.38 4.79
CA PHE A 972 5.49 -5.08 4.06
C PHE A 972 5.57 -4.61 2.62
N PHE A 973 6.77 -4.36 2.15
CA PHE A 973 7.04 -3.99 0.76
C PHE A 973 8.12 -4.86 0.18
N THR A 974 7.98 -5.22 -1.09
CA THR A 974 9.03 -5.89 -1.84
C THR A 974 8.84 -5.71 -3.35
N ARG A 975 9.76 -6.25 -4.13
CA ARG A 975 9.72 -6.27 -5.59
C ARG A 975 9.60 -7.71 -6.06
N ILE A 976 8.70 -7.95 -6.99
CA ILE A 976 8.53 -9.26 -7.63
C ILE A 976 8.89 -9.16 -9.12
N ALA A 977 9.44 -10.23 -9.66
CA ALA A 977 9.72 -10.36 -11.09
C ALA A 977 9.06 -11.64 -11.63
N PRO A 978 7.79 -11.59 -12.07
CA PRO A 978 7.03 -12.78 -12.42
C PRO A 978 7.70 -13.69 -13.45
N SER A 979 8.32 -13.10 -14.46
CA SER A 979 9.03 -13.81 -15.54
C SER A 979 10.55 -13.74 -15.41
N ARG A 980 11.06 -13.49 -14.19
CA ARG A 980 12.46 -13.10 -13.90
C ARG A 980 12.85 -11.78 -14.58
N THR A 981 13.98 -11.22 -14.18
CA THR A 981 14.50 -9.95 -14.70
C THR A 981 15.15 -10.13 -16.07
N TYR A 982 14.36 -10.11 -17.14
CA TYR A 982 14.85 -10.25 -18.52
C TYR A 982 15.30 -8.92 -19.16
N ASP A 983 14.94 -7.79 -18.57
CA ASP A 983 15.30 -6.43 -19.01
C ASP A 983 16.39 -5.79 -18.15
N SER A 984 17.01 -6.57 -17.26
CA SER A 984 18.14 -6.19 -16.44
C SER A 984 19.23 -7.27 -16.50
N LEU A 985 20.49 -6.85 -16.40
CA LEU A 985 21.60 -7.80 -16.24
C LEU A 985 21.47 -8.48 -14.87
N THR A 986 21.73 -9.79 -14.85
CA THR A 986 21.76 -10.55 -13.60
C THR A 986 22.86 -10.02 -12.69
N GLU A 987 22.59 -9.95 -11.39
CA GLU A 987 23.59 -9.53 -10.40
C GLU A 987 24.83 -10.45 -10.39
N ASP A 988 24.65 -11.71 -10.79
CA ASP A 988 25.71 -12.74 -10.94
C ASP A 988 26.59 -12.57 -12.19
N PHE A 989 26.38 -11.52 -12.99
CA PHE A 989 27.16 -11.32 -14.20
C PHE A 989 28.65 -11.10 -13.87
N SER A 990 29.51 -12.00 -14.34
CA SER A 990 30.94 -11.95 -14.05
C SER A 990 31.66 -10.90 -14.90
N TYR A 991 31.59 -9.65 -14.47
CA TYR A 991 32.33 -8.53 -15.10
C TYR A 991 33.83 -8.79 -15.18
N ALA A 992 34.40 -9.45 -14.16
CA ALA A 992 35.82 -9.81 -14.12
C ALA A 992 36.18 -10.79 -15.25
N LEU A 993 35.37 -11.82 -15.48
CA LEU A 993 35.61 -12.76 -16.58
C LEU A 993 35.51 -12.07 -17.94
N LEU A 994 34.50 -11.21 -18.13
CA LEU A 994 34.38 -10.41 -19.35
C LEU A 994 35.63 -9.55 -19.58
N LEU A 995 36.10 -8.83 -18.56
CA LEU A 995 37.29 -7.98 -18.69
C LEU A 995 38.56 -8.80 -18.98
N ILE A 996 38.75 -9.92 -18.27
CA ILE A 996 39.91 -10.80 -18.47
C ILE A 996 39.93 -11.37 -19.88
N THR A 997 38.78 -11.81 -20.41
CA THR A 997 38.68 -12.34 -21.77
C THR A 997 39.00 -11.28 -22.81
N ILE A 998 38.52 -10.04 -22.64
CA ILE A 998 38.86 -8.92 -23.52
C ILE A 998 40.38 -8.66 -23.52
N VAL A 999 41.01 -8.58 -22.35
CA VAL A 999 42.45 -8.35 -22.22
C VAL A 999 43.26 -9.50 -22.84
N ALA A 1000 42.86 -10.75 -22.60
CA ALA A 1000 43.51 -11.93 -23.17
C ALA A 1000 43.40 -11.95 -24.71
N LEU A 1001 42.25 -11.55 -25.26
CA LEU A 1001 42.00 -11.50 -26.70
C LEU A 1001 42.84 -10.39 -27.35
N VAL A 1002 42.91 -9.20 -26.74
CA VAL A 1002 43.79 -8.09 -27.21
C VAL A 1002 45.26 -8.50 -27.18
N ALA A 1003 45.73 -9.13 -26.10
CA ALA A 1003 47.11 -9.64 -26.02
C ALA A 1003 47.38 -10.71 -27.09
N SER A 1004 46.43 -11.61 -27.33
CA SER A 1004 46.53 -12.64 -28.36
C SER A 1004 46.61 -12.05 -29.76
N ILE A 1005 45.80 -11.03 -30.07
CA ILE A 1005 45.88 -10.28 -31.33
C ILE A 1005 47.25 -9.62 -31.49
N PHE A 1006 47.77 -8.97 -30.44
CA PHE A 1006 49.08 -8.33 -30.49
C PHE A 1006 50.21 -9.33 -30.73
N VAL A 1007 50.21 -10.45 -30.00
CA VAL A 1007 51.23 -11.51 -30.15
C VAL A 1007 51.16 -12.14 -31.54
N THR A 1008 49.97 -12.46 -32.03
CA THR A 1008 49.79 -13.06 -33.37
C THR A 1008 50.18 -12.08 -34.48
N TRP A 1009 49.89 -10.79 -34.33
CA TRP A 1009 50.34 -9.74 -35.25
C TRP A 1009 51.87 -9.67 -35.34
N VAL A 1010 52.58 -9.61 -34.20
CA VAL A 1010 54.06 -9.61 -34.17
C VAL A 1010 54.64 -10.89 -34.79
N LEU A 1011 54.06 -12.05 -34.48
CA LEU A 1011 54.50 -13.32 -35.06
C LEU A 1011 54.28 -13.39 -36.57
N SER A 1012 53.18 -12.80 -37.06
CA SER A 1012 52.85 -12.70 -38.48
C SER A 1012 53.89 -11.83 -39.21
N GLU A 1013 54.17 -10.61 -38.73
CA GLU A 1013 55.20 -9.74 -39.33
C GLU A 1013 56.57 -10.43 -39.37
N LYS A 1014 56.97 -11.09 -38.27
CA LYS A 1014 58.23 -11.84 -38.23
C LYS A 1014 58.25 -13.02 -39.22
N LYS A 1015 57.11 -13.68 -39.46
CA LYS A 1015 57.02 -14.77 -40.44
C LYS A 1015 57.12 -14.23 -41.86
N GLU A 1016 56.37 -13.18 -42.19
CA GLU A 1016 56.39 -12.53 -43.50
C GLU A 1016 57.79 -11.99 -43.84
N LEU A 1017 58.46 -11.38 -42.86
CA LEU A 1017 59.83 -10.89 -43.02
C LEU A 1017 60.81 -12.05 -43.25
N ARG A 1018 60.70 -13.17 -42.51
CA ARG A 1018 61.54 -14.35 -42.75
C ARG A 1018 61.33 -14.97 -44.13
N GLU A 1019 60.09 -15.02 -44.63
CA GLU A 1019 59.79 -15.49 -45.98
C GLU A 1019 60.42 -14.58 -47.05
N LYS A 1020 60.30 -13.26 -46.91
CA LYS A 1020 60.95 -12.26 -47.79
C LYS A 1020 62.49 -12.34 -47.77
N TRP A 1021 63.09 -12.71 -46.63
CA TRP A 1021 64.55 -12.85 -46.54
C TRP A 1021 65.06 -14.20 -47.07
N ARG A 1022 64.26 -15.27 -47.03
CA ARG A 1022 64.59 -16.56 -47.66
C ARG A 1022 64.67 -16.45 -49.18
N THR A 1023 63.74 -15.74 -49.82
CA THR A 1023 63.78 -15.48 -51.26
C THR A 1023 65.01 -14.66 -51.66
N LYS A 1024 65.33 -13.57 -50.92
CA LYS A 1024 66.56 -12.79 -51.15
C LYS A 1024 67.86 -13.58 -50.98
N ARG A 1025 67.90 -14.58 -50.09
CA ARG A 1025 69.08 -15.46 -49.92
C ARG A 1025 69.22 -16.46 -51.07
N PHE A 1026 68.10 -16.90 -51.65
CA PHE A 1026 68.07 -17.74 -52.86
C PHE A 1026 68.56 -16.95 -54.09
N GLU A 1027 68.12 -15.70 -54.27
CA GLU A 1027 68.58 -14.81 -55.36
C GLU A 1027 70.08 -14.49 -55.24
N ARG A 1028 70.60 -14.26 -54.03
CA ARG A 1028 72.03 -13.98 -53.81
C ARG A 1028 72.93 -15.20 -54.05
N ASN A 1029 72.43 -16.42 -53.80
CA ASN A 1029 73.15 -17.65 -54.11
C ASN A 1029 73.09 -18.00 -55.60
N ALA A 1030 71.99 -17.66 -56.29
CA ALA A 1030 71.86 -17.86 -57.73
C ALA A 1030 72.83 -16.98 -58.55
N HIS A 1031 73.20 -15.79 -58.05
CA HIS A 1031 74.15 -14.89 -58.71
C HIS A 1031 75.63 -15.25 -58.57
N ARG A 1032 76.02 -16.27 -57.76
CA ARG A 1032 77.43 -16.69 -57.59
C ARG A 1032 77.85 -17.89 -58.46
N SER A 1033 76.95 -18.44 -59.27
CA SER A 1033 77.25 -19.57 -60.15
C SER A 1033 76.69 -19.33 -61.55
N PHE A 1034 77.63 -19.14 -62.50
CA PHE A 1034 77.54 -19.14 -63.97
C PHE A 1034 77.53 -17.80 -64.74
N PRO A 1035 78.47 -17.63 -65.71
CA PRO A 1035 78.50 -16.51 -66.66
C PRO A 1035 77.81 -16.82 -68.02
N LEU A 1036 77.24 -15.76 -68.59
CA LEU A 1036 76.96 -15.42 -70.00
C LEU A 1036 76.90 -16.52 -71.08
N ASN A 1037 75.68 -16.80 -71.56
CA ASN A 1037 75.20 -16.38 -72.89
C ASN A 1037 73.85 -17.06 -73.17
N TYR A 1038 72.76 -16.29 -73.26
CA TYR A 1038 71.73 -16.45 -74.30
C TYR A 1038 70.72 -15.29 -74.22
N SER A 1039 70.47 -14.75 -75.42
CA SER A 1039 69.46 -13.80 -75.89
C SER A 1039 68.23 -13.52 -75.01
N LEU A 1040 67.93 -12.23 -74.91
CA LEU A 1040 66.77 -11.57 -74.30
C LEU A 1040 65.47 -12.41 -74.29
N LYS A 1041 65.27 -13.11 -73.18
CA LYS A 1041 63.95 -13.51 -72.67
C LYS A 1041 63.53 -12.55 -71.54
N SER A 1042 62.23 -12.48 -71.31
CA SER A 1042 61.67 -12.39 -69.96
C SER A 1042 61.88 -11.12 -69.14
N VAL A 1043 61.83 -9.93 -69.77
CA VAL A 1043 61.63 -8.66 -69.05
C VAL A 1043 60.15 -8.45 -68.64
N GLN A 1044 59.23 -9.29 -69.12
CA GLN A 1044 57.78 -9.07 -68.94
C GLN A 1044 57.15 -9.81 -67.75
N LYS A 1045 57.94 -10.30 -66.79
CA LYS A 1045 57.41 -10.98 -65.58
C LYS A 1045 58.06 -10.53 -64.26
N VAL A 1046 58.65 -9.34 -64.24
CA VAL A 1046 59.22 -8.72 -63.03
C VAL A 1046 58.57 -7.36 -62.70
N VAL A 1047 57.78 -6.77 -63.60
CA VAL A 1047 57.10 -5.48 -63.35
C VAL A 1047 55.74 -5.62 -62.61
N SER A 1048 55.19 -6.84 -62.48
CA SER A 1048 53.91 -7.06 -61.76
C SER A 1048 54.06 -7.28 -60.25
N HIS A 1049 55.26 -7.20 -59.68
CA HIS A 1049 55.48 -7.37 -58.24
C HIS A 1049 55.73 -6.07 -57.46
N HIS A 1050 55.99 -4.94 -58.14
CA HIS A 1050 56.19 -3.64 -57.49
C HIS A 1050 54.91 -2.81 -57.30
N SER A 1051 53.82 -3.09 -58.01
CA SER A 1051 52.53 -2.41 -57.83
C SER A 1051 51.72 -2.94 -56.63
N VAL A 1052 51.99 -4.17 -56.16
CA VAL A 1052 51.32 -4.75 -54.98
C VAL A 1052 51.97 -4.30 -53.67
N GLN A 1053 53.23 -3.84 -53.69
CA GLN A 1053 53.92 -3.34 -52.49
C GLN A 1053 53.50 -1.92 -52.07
N LEU A 1054 53.00 -1.08 -52.98
CA LEU A 1054 52.47 0.25 -52.62
C LEU A 1054 51.02 0.19 -52.10
N GLN A 1055 50.21 -0.78 -52.55
CA GLN A 1055 48.88 -1.01 -51.99
C GLN A 1055 48.94 -1.66 -50.59
N SER A 1056 49.94 -2.51 -50.31
CA SER A 1056 50.11 -3.09 -48.96
C SER A 1056 50.61 -2.06 -47.94
N LEU A 1057 51.51 -1.14 -48.33
CA LEU A 1057 51.98 -0.04 -47.47
C LEU A 1057 50.88 1.00 -47.16
N ALA A 1058 49.99 1.29 -48.12
CA ALA A 1058 48.80 2.12 -47.89
C ALA A 1058 47.77 1.43 -46.98
N SER A 1059 47.64 0.10 -47.06
CA SER A 1059 46.78 -0.69 -46.15
C SER A 1059 47.36 -0.83 -44.74
N MET A 1060 48.69 -0.90 -44.60
CA MET A 1060 49.38 -0.97 -43.30
C MET A 1060 49.41 0.39 -42.58
N CYS A 1061 49.52 1.50 -43.32
CA CYS A 1061 49.35 2.83 -42.72
C CYS A 1061 47.91 2.99 -42.21
N LYS A 1062 46.89 2.59 -42.99
CA LYS A 1062 45.50 2.58 -42.54
C LYS A 1062 45.28 1.67 -41.32
N ALA A 1063 45.86 0.48 -41.27
CA ALA A 1063 45.72 -0.42 -40.12
C ALA A 1063 46.38 0.13 -38.84
N LYS A 1064 47.54 0.81 -38.94
CA LYS A 1064 48.16 1.51 -37.81
C LYS A 1064 47.32 2.69 -37.33
N THR A 1065 46.75 3.47 -38.25
CA THR A 1065 45.84 4.58 -37.88
C THR A 1065 44.55 4.05 -37.26
N TRP A 1066 44.02 2.93 -37.75
CA TRP A 1066 42.81 2.29 -37.20
C TRP A 1066 43.04 1.61 -35.85
N LEU A 1067 44.19 0.98 -35.59
CA LEU A 1067 44.51 0.40 -34.27
C LEU A 1067 44.83 1.46 -33.23
N VAL A 1068 45.49 2.56 -33.63
CA VAL A 1068 45.69 3.72 -32.76
C VAL A 1068 44.36 4.46 -32.53
N LEU A 1069 43.49 4.57 -33.55
CA LEU A 1069 42.12 5.07 -33.35
C LEU A 1069 41.31 4.14 -32.46
N LEU A 1070 41.41 2.82 -32.60
CA LEU A 1070 40.68 1.86 -31.78
C LEU A 1070 41.20 1.84 -30.33
N PHE A 1071 42.51 1.98 -30.14
CA PHE A 1071 43.12 2.06 -28.81
C PHE A 1071 42.84 3.41 -28.15
N LEU A 1072 42.81 4.51 -28.91
CA LEU A 1072 42.35 5.83 -28.44
C LEU A 1072 40.84 5.87 -28.23
N LEU A 1073 40.03 5.19 -29.04
CA LEU A 1073 38.58 5.03 -28.88
C LEU A 1073 38.27 4.17 -27.67
N VAL A 1074 39.04 3.12 -27.39
CA VAL A 1074 38.90 2.27 -26.20
C VAL A 1074 39.40 2.99 -24.95
N LEU A 1075 40.46 3.81 -25.05
CA LEU A 1075 40.89 4.70 -23.96
C LEU A 1075 39.89 5.85 -23.75
N GLU A 1076 39.27 6.40 -24.80
CA GLU A 1076 38.13 7.31 -24.69
C GLU A 1076 36.93 6.61 -24.08
N TYR A 1077 36.62 5.36 -24.46
CA TYR A 1077 35.51 4.58 -23.91
C TYR A 1077 35.73 4.18 -22.45
N LEU A 1078 36.97 3.95 -22.03
CA LEU A 1078 37.35 3.62 -20.65
C LEU A 1078 37.57 4.87 -19.79
N ALA A 1079 37.89 6.03 -20.38
CA ALA A 1079 38.03 7.31 -19.69
C ALA A 1079 36.73 8.14 -19.68
N LEU A 1080 35.74 7.80 -20.50
CA LEU A 1080 34.41 8.42 -20.53
C LEU A 1080 33.37 7.49 -19.92
N ASP A 1081 33.37 7.40 -18.60
CA ASP A 1081 32.12 7.21 -17.87
C ASP A 1081 31.57 8.60 -17.50
N ILE A 1082 31.18 9.37 -18.53
CA ILE A 1082 30.49 10.66 -18.40
C ILE A 1082 29.42 10.73 -19.50
N PRO A 1083 28.12 10.59 -19.18
CA PRO A 1083 27.07 10.65 -20.19
C PRO A 1083 26.78 12.11 -20.51
N ARG A 1084 27.20 12.58 -21.70
CA ARG A 1084 26.62 13.67 -22.53
C ARG A 1084 27.71 14.48 -23.24
N LYS A 1085 28.03 14.09 -24.47
CA LYS A 1085 28.44 15.03 -25.54
C LYS A 1085 27.97 14.52 -26.92
N GLN A 1086 26.65 14.52 -27.13
CA GLN A 1086 26.07 14.68 -28.47
C GLN A 1086 25.69 16.15 -28.75
N LEU A 1087 25.98 17.08 -27.82
CA LEU A 1087 25.56 18.49 -27.91
C LEU A 1087 26.68 19.47 -28.34
N ILE A 1088 27.83 19.00 -28.82
CA ILE A 1088 28.95 19.90 -29.24
C ILE A 1088 29.18 19.92 -30.76
N LEU A 1089 28.49 19.09 -31.55
CA LEU A 1089 28.48 19.25 -33.01
C LEU A 1089 27.36 20.17 -33.53
N CYS A 1090 26.36 20.52 -32.70
CA CYS A 1090 25.30 21.46 -33.09
C CYS A 1090 25.63 22.94 -32.79
N ASN A 1091 26.69 23.25 -32.04
CA ASN A 1091 27.08 24.63 -31.70
C ASN A 1091 28.29 25.15 -32.50
N LEU A 1092 28.59 24.52 -33.65
CA LEU A 1092 29.66 24.96 -34.57
C LEU A 1092 29.15 25.23 -36.00
N LEU A 1093 27.84 25.37 -36.17
CA LEU A 1093 27.22 25.86 -37.39
C LEU A 1093 26.49 27.16 -37.06
N ASP A 1094 27.18 28.27 -37.30
CA ASP A 1094 26.62 29.62 -37.27
C ASP A 1094 25.37 29.72 -38.17
N PRO A 1095 24.30 30.41 -37.73
CA PRO A 1095 23.05 30.52 -38.46
C PRO A 1095 23.04 31.71 -39.46
N GLU A 1096 24.11 31.90 -40.24
CA GLU A 1096 24.19 33.01 -41.21
C GLU A 1096 24.27 32.62 -42.70
N TYR A 1097 24.24 31.33 -43.06
CA TYR A 1097 24.36 30.92 -44.49
C TYR A 1097 23.18 30.13 -45.07
N LEU A 1098 22.02 30.12 -44.43
CA LEU A 1098 20.79 29.53 -44.99
C LEU A 1098 19.63 30.54 -45.08
N PHE A 1099 19.92 31.74 -45.57
CA PHE A 1099 18.92 32.79 -45.81
C PHE A 1099 19.02 33.39 -47.22
N ILE A 1100 19.17 32.56 -48.25
CA ILE A 1100 18.93 32.98 -49.65
C ILE A 1100 18.27 31.81 -50.39
N ILE A 1101 16.95 31.89 -50.55
CA ILE A 1101 16.08 31.33 -51.60
C ILE A 1101 14.67 31.24 -50.96
N LEU A 1102 13.69 31.93 -51.56
CA LEU A 1102 12.28 32.11 -51.16
C LEU A 1102 11.93 33.41 -50.41
N ARG A 1103 11.92 34.53 -51.16
CA ARG A 1103 10.87 35.55 -51.03
C ARG A 1103 10.18 35.71 -52.39
N PRO A 1104 8.84 35.62 -52.49
CA PRO A 1104 8.09 36.47 -53.40
C PRO A 1104 7.74 37.78 -52.68
N HIS A 1105 7.93 38.89 -53.39
CA HIS A 1105 7.55 40.24 -52.99
C HIS A 1105 6.04 40.36 -52.73
N ALA A 1106 5.67 41.09 -51.67
CA ALA A 1106 4.38 41.80 -51.58
C ALA A 1106 4.66 43.27 -51.19
N PRO A 1107 3.99 44.27 -51.80
CA PRO A 1107 4.15 45.66 -51.44
C PRO A 1107 3.17 46.11 -50.33
N MET A 1108 3.60 47.13 -49.60
CA MET A 1108 2.99 47.81 -48.44
C MET A 1108 2.18 49.04 -48.93
N PHE A 1109 0.90 49.25 -48.56
CA PHE A 1109 0.35 50.22 -47.57
C PHE A 1109 -0.93 50.89 -48.16
N PRO A 1110 -1.75 51.70 -47.44
CA PRO A 1110 -2.20 51.68 -46.04
C PRO A 1110 -3.74 51.89 -45.82
N GLN A 1111 -4.18 51.72 -44.56
CA GLN A 1111 -5.35 52.28 -43.82
C GLN A 1111 -6.66 52.73 -44.51
N GLU A 1112 -7.80 52.19 -44.06
CA GLU A 1112 -8.96 52.89 -43.41
C GLU A 1112 -10.15 51.91 -43.16
N SER A 1113 -10.91 52.14 -42.08
CA SER A 1113 -12.19 51.48 -41.69
C SER A 1113 -13.42 52.24 -42.27
N PRO A 1114 -14.73 51.87 -42.10
CA PRO A 1114 -15.42 50.66 -41.60
C PRO A 1114 -16.66 50.21 -42.48
N LEU A 1115 -17.47 49.26 -41.96
CA LEU A 1115 -18.91 48.97 -42.25
C LEU A 1115 -19.36 47.98 -43.37
N ARG A 1116 -20.20 47.04 -42.90
CA ARG A 1116 -21.42 46.43 -43.48
C ARG A 1116 -21.38 45.27 -44.50
N SER A 1117 -22.15 44.25 -44.10
CA SER A 1117 -23.18 43.47 -44.82
C SER A 1117 -22.79 42.35 -45.80
N SER A 1118 -23.26 41.15 -45.42
CA SER A 1118 -24.03 40.15 -46.19
C SER A 1118 -23.45 39.48 -47.44
N ASP A 1119 -23.72 38.17 -47.45
CA ASP A 1119 -23.96 37.27 -48.59
C ASP A 1119 -22.80 36.44 -49.18
N SER A 1120 -22.92 35.14 -48.91
CA SER A 1120 -22.81 33.99 -49.81
C SER A 1120 -21.93 34.11 -51.07
N TYR A 1121 -20.95 33.20 -51.22
CA TYR A 1121 -20.99 32.08 -52.18
C TYR A 1121 -19.64 31.32 -52.21
N SER A 1122 -19.75 30.00 -52.24
CA SER A 1122 -18.87 28.99 -52.88
C SER A 1122 -17.35 29.24 -53.01
N ALA A 1123 -16.54 28.43 -52.32
CA ALA A 1123 -15.12 28.23 -52.62
C ALA A 1123 -14.92 26.91 -53.40
N PRO A 1124 -14.06 26.89 -54.45
CA PRO A 1124 -13.77 25.71 -55.25
C PRO A 1124 -12.60 24.88 -54.69
N HIS A 1125 -12.60 23.60 -55.07
CA HIS A 1125 -11.50 22.65 -54.94
C HIS A 1125 -10.17 23.19 -55.49
N TYR A 1126 -9.09 22.99 -54.74
CA TYR A 1126 -7.72 22.94 -55.27
C TYR A 1126 -7.01 21.70 -54.71
N ASP A 1127 -6.80 20.72 -55.59
CA ASP A 1127 -5.82 19.64 -55.44
C ASP A 1127 -4.41 20.19 -55.71
N ALA A 1128 -3.47 19.92 -54.81
CA ALA A 1128 -2.04 20.01 -55.08
C ALA A 1128 -1.28 19.00 -54.20
N THR A 1129 -1.29 17.73 -54.63
CA THR A 1129 -0.47 16.66 -54.06
C THR A 1129 0.93 16.74 -54.66
N VAL A 1130 1.91 17.22 -53.90
CA VAL A 1130 3.34 17.10 -54.26
C VAL A 1130 3.84 15.76 -53.71
N ILE A 1131 4.01 14.79 -54.61
CA ILE A 1131 4.62 13.49 -54.33
C ILE A 1131 6.13 13.69 -54.23
N ILE A 1132 6.68 13.66 -53.01
CA ILE A 1132 8.13 13.51 -52.79
C ILE A 1132 8.42 12.00 -52.67
N ASN A 1133 9.25 11.49 -53.56
CA ASN A 1133 9.66 10.09 -53.64
C ASN A 1133 10.44 9.66 -52.38
N LEU A 1134 9.81 8.89 -51.49
CA LEU A 1134 10.39 8.32 -50.26
C LEU A 1134 11.42 7.18 -50.47
N ALA A 1135 11.69 6.78 -51.72
CA ALA A 1135 12.53 5.62 -52.02
C ALA A 1135 14.04 5.85 -51.77
N THR A 1136 14.52 7.09 -51.79
CA THR A 1136 15.96 7.40 -51.64
C THR A 1136 16.40 7.54 -50.19
N VAL A 1137 15.49 7.90 -49.27
CA VAL A 1137 15.81 8.06 -47.84
C VAL A 1137 15.86 6.71 -47.13
N SER A 1138 14.98 5.77 -47.49
CA SER A 1138 14.97 4.40 -46.93
C SER A 1138 16.25 3.61 -47.26
N HIS A 1139 16.83 3.83 -48.44
CA HIS A 1139 18.06 3.15 -48.85
C HIS A 1139 19.32 3.62 -48.09
N MET A 1140 19.36 4.88 -47.63
CA MET A 1140 20.46 5.39 -46.81
C MET A 1140 20.40 4.87 -45.37
N THR A 1141 19.20 4.72 -44.81
CA THR A 1141 19.02 4.20 -43.44
C THR A 1141 19.37 2.71 -43.36
N PHE A 1142 19.07 1.93 -44.41
CA PHE A 1142 19.41 0.51 -44.48
C PHE A 1142 20.92 0.25 -44.58
N MET A 1143 21.66 1.14 -45.28
CA MET A 1143 23.13 1.05 -45.35
C MET A 1143 23.81 1.36 -44.02
N ILE A 1144 23.27 2.28 -43.22
CA ILE A 1144 23.86 2.65 -41.92
C ILE A 1144 23.64 1.53 -40.88
N VAL A 1145 22.49 0.85 -40.91
CA VAL A 1145 22.21 -0.29 -40.01
C VAL A 1145 23.02 -1.54 -40.39
N SER A 1146 23.28 -1.76 -41.68
CA SER A 1146 24.10 -2.90 -42.14
C SER A 1146 25.61 -2.70 -41.96
N LEU A 1147 26.07 -1.48 -41.64
CA LEU A 1147 27.46 -1.17 -41.31
C LEU A 1147 27.73 -1.22 -39.79
N ALA A 1148 26.68 -1.38 -38.97
CA ALA A 1148 26.75 -1.46 -37.50
C ALA A 1148 26.56 -2.88 -36.93
N ALA A 1149 26.30 -3.87 -37.79
CA ALA A 1149 26.37 -5.31 -37.49
C ALA A 1149 27.64 -5.88 -38.11
#